data_AF-L9Z1R0-F1
#
_entry.id   AF-L9Z1R0-F1
#
_cell.length_a   1.000
_cell.length_b   1.000
_cell.length_c   1.000
_cell.angle_alpha   90.00
_cell.angle_beta   90.00
_cell.angle_gamma   90.00
#
_symmetry.space_group_name_H-M   'P 1'
#
loop_
_entity.id
_entity.type
_entity.pdbx_description
1 polymer ?
#
loop_
_entity_poly.entity_id
_entity_poly.type
_entity_poly.pdbx_seq_one_letter_code
_entity_poly.pdbx_strand_id
1 'polypeptide(L)'
;MRRRELLVGSGTAAAVALSGYAGAVADDAADASQSGLSADPESLLELLPAESALDTTYRRLHYARVGETDGSEFEYLTRHISEHADEIDGEFDTDAVSAAVSVVAGDDDFGISAASGSFGRLTSGDAVERGEWRIGTLDSDAAFASADGRLVVVSVSERDPTDIAETVVDAATGETDTVLVDPEATAPVFERLAGSNYVVFLPNLDKARHLEFTDGVASLAVGFDQPRETGSGTVESEYVFEPASDAAVDDDWITERLERFEQGEVVETTVTREGAFVHVDAVIDQPPERDRDAAPDARIRVRSHADDGLATIEHVGGESVDTADLEVWVDGELADVQLADDRDSFSEGDTVELETGPIADVGLRWIDESEDVYYYYDRTLVGSESFESSYDAATETAEITYDGDLAADPDRLEVVHRQSDEYRNDRRPDTDRSAVTDVSGSLTRGDTITVDDVTYGDRVSLELTAPPNPNRGQQSLAHVRVRPPRLSLRRHEGTLVVRYHGDQERDADDFRLLFDDEPADVQFADRAETLSSDTELEFGEVPHGTTVAVEWLEPDDPSVIEERVLRPHARVDITYDDEDGTAVADYTDGEEIPADDLELRINTEPADRQPADEYETFAPGDDLSTAVTPFAVVKLVWTGPEDTEDVLGRTFVGPESLDATYDPDAETVELVYTGEQPADPSVLSIDYTSGDRPRSDDREDFNPFSGEYDTLTTGDSVVIDDVAADDRITVMLVQKGYNFTSSLSIYHFTPAPRRTFTLEDRANGLVAVYRGEDDRDAGAFEFRVDGEPSDVQPADRYDTLTTDDEIELGRFDAGTEVTVEWVAPDDPYEVTDHVVLPDADFDIEYDAEEETVTVEHAGGDEIDAADLGVVVEPSGLEPRGWEEQETVSKGDTTTIDVDSDREPQMVAVVFGERQTISHERIDE
;
A
#
# COMPACT_ATOMS: atom_id res chain seq x y z
N MET A 1 -43.05 21.85 23.11
CA MET A 1 -43.48 22.48 24.40
C MET A 1 -43.02 21.59 25.56
N ARG A 2 -41.89 21.95 26.19
CA ARG A 2 -41.35 21.54 27.52
C ARG A 2 -41.34 20.05 27.92
N ARG A 3 -40.12 19.52 28.09
CA ARG A 3 -39.47 19.22 29.40
C ARG A 3 -37.97 19.01 29.18
N ARG A 4 -37.14 20.06 29.17
CA ARG A 4 -36.29 20.42 30.31
C ARG A 4 -37.02 20.44 31.66
N GLU A 5 -36.70 19.48 32.53
CA GLU A 5 -36.75 19.63 33.99
C GLU A 5 -35.85 18.58 34.69
N LEU A 6 -34.79 19.08 35.33
CA LEU A 6 -34.34 18.69 36.68
C LEU A 6 -34.08 17.19 36.98
N LEU A 7 -32.80 16.79 36.92
CA LEU A 7 -32.24 15.81 37.86
C LEU A 7 -31.04 16.43 38.60
N VAL A 8 -31.36 17.15 39.68
CA VAL A 8 -30.45 17.31 40.82
C VAL A 8 -30.92 16.32 41.88
N GLY A 9 -30.06 15.35 42.20
CA GLY A 9 -29.94 14.76 43.53
C GLY A 9 -30.95 13.69 43.95
N SER A 10 -30.63 12.44 43.64
CA SER A 10 -30.77 11.35 44.60
C SER A 10 -29.65 10.35 44.39
N GLY A 11 -28.64 10.44 45.25
CA GLY A 11 -27.54 9.50 45.30
C GLY A 11 -28.01 8.09 45.58
N THR A 12 -27.48 7.16 44.80
CA THR A 12 -27.26 5.79 45.24
C THR A 12 -25.76 5.56 45.10
N ALA A 13 -25.04 5.85 46.17
CA ALA A 13 -23.65 5.46 46.31
C ALA A 13 -23.59 3.93 46.25
N ALA A 14 -23.04 3.36 45.18
CA ALA A 14 -22.46 2.04 45.22
C ALA A 14 -21.15 2.16 46.00
N ALA A 15 -21.27 2.19 47.32
CA ALA A 15 -20.15 2.03 48.22
C ALA A 15 -19.64 0.58 48.11
N VAL A 16 -18.64 0.33 47.27
CA VAL A 16 -17.77 -0.84 47.43
C VAL A 16 -16.76 -0.47 48.52
N ALA A 17 -16.93 -1.12 49.66
CA ALA A 17 -16.24 -0.80 50.90
C ALA A 17 -14.77 -1.27 50.86
N LEU A 18 -13.85 -0.31 50.69
CA LEU A 18 -12.46 -0.42 51.15
C LEU A 18 -12.43 -0.34 52.68
N SER A 19 -12.63 -1.49 53.36
CA SER A 19 -12.10 -1.67 54.72
C SER A 19 -12.07 -3.15 55.13
N GLY A 20 -10.86 -3.71 55.23
CA GLY A 20 -10.54 -4.67 56.29
C GLY A 20 -10.06 -6.04 55.83
N TYR A 21 -8.78 -6.16 55.49
CA TYR A 21 -7.98 -7.35 55.83
C TYR A 21 -6.54 -6.95 56.15
N ALA A 22 -6.32 -6.56 57.41
CA ALA A 22 -5.02 -6.66 58.07
C ALA A 22 -5.20 -7.65 59.23
N GLY A 23 -4.64 -8.85 59.11
CA GLY A 23 -4.64 -9.81 60.22
C GLY A 23 -4.42 -11.28 59.86
N ALA A 24 -3.15 -11.66 59.73
CA ALA A 24 -2.57 -12.96 60.11
C ALA A 24 -2.84 -14.21 59.23
N VAL A 25 -1.85 -14.55 58.40
CA VAL A 25 -1.19 -15.88 58.48
C VAL A 25 0.32 -15.65 58.38
N ALA A 26 1.04 -16.07 59.41
CA ALA A 26 2.49 -16.21 59.41
C ALA A 26 2.82 -17.71 59.47
N ASP A 27 3.90 -18.09 58.78
CA ASP A 27 4.65 -19.35 58.84
C ASP A 27 3.88 -20.66 58.56
N ASP A 28 4.10 -21.27 57.39
CA ASP A 28 5.01 -22.43 57.24
C ASP A 28 5.03 -22.90 55.77
N ALA A 29 6.17 -22.76 55.09
CA ALA A 29 6.74 -23.68 54.09
C ALA A 29 7.84 -22.97 53.28
N ALA A 30 9.06 -23.10 53.78
CA ALA A 30 10.26 -22.93 52.98
C ALA A 30 10.36 -24.03 51.90
N ASP A 31 11.15 -23.72 50.87
CA ASP A 31 11.70 -24.60 49.82
C ASP A 31 10.84 -24.84 48.57
N ALA A 32 10.85 -23.85 47.68
CA ALA A 32 11.12 -24.04 46.25
C ALA A 32 11.61 -22.70 45.67
N SER A 33 12.92 -22.57 45.52
CA SER A 33 13.55 -21.54 44.71
C SER A 33 13.13 -21.69 43.25
N GLN A 34 12.18 -20.87 42.81
CA GLN A 34 12.06 -20.42 41.42
C GLN A 34 12.35 -18.93 41.44
N SER A 35 13.43 -18.53 40.79
CA SER A 35 13.77 -17.15 40.51
C SER A 35 12.69 -16.59 39.59
N GLY A 36 11.65 -15.98 40.16
CA GLY A 36 10.72 -15.15 39.40
C GLY A 36 11.48 -13.88 39.02
N LEU A 37 11.90 -13.78 37.76
CA LEU A 37 12.29 -12.50 37.18
C LEU A 37 10.99 -11.68 37.08
N SER A 38 10.88 -10.59 37.84
CA SER A 38 9.80 -9.62 37.63
C SER A 38 10.07 -8.92 36.30
N ALA A 39 9.06 -8.82 35.44
CA ALA A 39 9.08 -7.97 34.26
C ALA A 39 8.99 -6.50 34.70
N ASP A 40 10.09 -5.99 35.26
CA ASP A 40 10.24 -4.58 35.59
C ASP A 40 10.66 -3.82 34.31
N PRO A 41 9.91 -2.79 33.87
CA PRO A 41 10.25 -2.00 32.68
C PRO A 41 11.67 -1.41 32.76
N GLU A 42 12.13 -1.08 33.96
CA GLU A 42 13.50 -0.62 34.22
C GLU A 42 14.56 -1.61 33.71
N SER A 43 14.32 -2.92 33.87
CA SER A 43 15.28 -3.95 33.44
C SER A 43 15.40 -4.08 31.92
N LEU A 44 14.36 -3.70 31.17
CA LEU A 44 14.39 -3.64 29.71
C LEU A 44 15.02 -2.33 29.23
N LEU A 45 14.72 -1.21 29.89
CA LEU A 45 15.34 0.09 29.60
C LEU A 45 16.86 0.07 29.85
N GLU A 46 17.34 -0.75 30.79
CA GLU A 46 18.78 -0.98 31.00
C GLU A 46 19.48 -1.64 29.79
N LEU A 47 18.74 -2.30 28.90
CA LEU A 47 19.29 -2.91 27.68
C LEU A 47 19.46 -1.89 26.54
N LEU A 48 18.83 -0.73 26.64
CA LEU A 48 18.90 0.30 25.62
C LEU A 48 20.06 1.25 25.92
N PRO A 49 21.03 1.44 25.02
CA PRO A 49 22.12 2.38 25.22
C PRO A 49 21.66 3.85 25.28
N ALA A 50 22.51 4.72 25.80
CA ALA A 50 22.31 6.16 25.75
C ALA A 50 22.42 6.70 24.32
N GLU A 51 21.65 7.73 23.99
CA GLU A 51 21.77 8.52 22.74
C GLU A 51 23.23 8.93 22.45
N SER A 52 23.95 9.33 23.51
CA SER A 52 25.36 9.74 23.42
C SER A 52 26.33 8.60 23.12
N ALA A 53 25.99 7.36 23.49
CA ALA A 53 26.78 6.17 23.18
C ALA A 53 26.58 5.74 21.73
N LEU A 54 25.40 6.02 21.17
CA LEU A 54 25.01 5.66 19.82
C LEU A 54 25.20 6.80 18.81
N ASP A 55 25.58 8.00 19.21
CA ASP A 55 25.63 9.19 18.34
C ASP A 55 24.36 9.32 17.47
N THR A 56 23.20 9.16 18.12
CA THR A 56 21.86 9.25 17.52
C THR A 56 20.90 9.91 18.52
N THR A 57 19.69 10.27 18.09
CA THR A 57 18.63 10.78 18.98
C THR A 57 17.42 9.85 18.89
N TYR A 58 16.89 9.45 20.02
CA TYR A 58 15.68 8.65 20.14
C TYR A 58 14.48 9.54 19.87
N ARG A 59 13.63 9.09 18.95
CA ARG A 59 12.38 9.77 18.61
C ARG A 59 11.25 9.25 19.46
N ARG A 60 11.21 7.94 19.64
CA ARG A 60 10.09 7.24 20.25
C ARG A 60 10.54 5.93 20.88
N LEU A 61 9.93 5.60 22.01
CA LEU A 61 10.09 4.35 22.73
C LEU A 61 8.70 3.75 23.00
N HIS A 62 8.49 2.50 22.62
CA HIS A 62 7.29 1.72 22.92
C HIS A 62 7.64 0.64 23.94
N TYR A 63 6.84 0.48 24.98
CA TYR A 63 6.93 -0.62 25.93
C TYR A 63 5.60 -1.37 25.93
N ALA A 64 5.67 -2.71 25.96
CA ALA A 64 4.50 -3.58 26.02
C ALA A 64 4.74 -4.70 27.04
N ARG A 65 3.73 -4.97 27.89
CA ARG A 65 3.66 -6.13 28.78
C ARG A 65 2.81 -7.21 28.10
N VAL A 66 3.41 -8.37 27.83
CA VAL A 66 2.87 -9.38 26.90
C VAL A 66 2.16 -10.53 27.62
N GLY A 67 2.43 -10.73 28.91
CA GLY A 67 2.00 -11.92 29.67
C GLY A 67 0.48 -12.17 29.83
N GLU A 68 -0.40 -11.36 29.23
CA GLU A 68 -1.86 -11.48 29.27
C GLU A 68 -2.54 -11.40 27.89
N THR A 69 -1.78 -11.35 26.79
CA THR A 69 -2.24 -10.98 25.44
C THR A 69 -1.61 -11.92 24.39
N ASP A 70 -2.38 -12.35 23.38
CA ASP A 70 -1.87 -13.20 22.30
C ASP A 70 -0.82 -12.43 21.46
N GLY A 71 0.21 -13.12 20.98
CA GLY A 71 1.27 -12.53 20.13
C GLY A 71 0.78 -11.91 18.82
N SER A 72 -0.49 -12.10 18.43
CA SER A 72 -1.12 -11.41 17.30
C SER A 72 -1.43 -9.93 17.58
N GLU A 73 -1.45 -9.50 18.84
CA GLU A 73 -1.81 -8.13 19.26
C GLU A 73 -0.59 -7.21 19.47
N PHE A 74 0.61 -7.63 19.07
CA PHE A 74 1.78 -6.75 19.03
C PHE A 74 1.55 -5.60 18.04
N GLU A 75 1.70 -4.36 18.50
CA GLU A 75 1.88 -3.21 17.59
C GLU A 75 3.04 -3.51 16.63
N TYR A 76 2.93 -3.02 15.39
CA TYR A 76 3.87 -3.24 14.27
C TYR A 76 5.36 -3.16 14.69
N LEU A 77 5.72 -2.23 15.59
CA LEU A 77 7.10 -2.00 16.03
C LEU A 77 7.64 -3.01 17.06
N THR A 78 6.76 -3.76 17.75
CA THR A 78 7.15 -4.80 18.72
C THR A 78 7.16 -6.19 18.08
N ARG A 79 6.42 -6.34 16.96
CA ARG A 79 6.39 -7.53 16.11
C ARG A 79 7.79 -7.94 15.62
N HIS A 80 8.67 -6.96 15.43
CA HIS A 80 10.07 -7.13 15.03
C HIS A 80 10.87 -8.06 15.95
N ILE A 81 10.51 -8.18 17.24
CA ILE A 81 11.16 -9.13 18.16
C ILE A 81 10.71 -10.55 17.85
N SER A 82 9.41 -10.76 17.66
CA SER A 82 8.85 -12.07 17.34
C SER A 82 9.29 -12.55 15.96
N GLU A 83 9.30 -11.64 14.97
CA GLU A 83 9.74 -11.92 13.59
C GLU A 83 11.18 -12.40 13.52
N HIS A 84 12.11 -11.78 14.27
CA HIS A 84 13.52 -12.15 14.23
C HIS A 84 13.90 -13.19 15.30
N ALA A 85 13.08 -13.41 16.33
CA ALA A 85 13.40 -14.42 17.36
C ALA A 85 13.27 -15.85 16.81
N ASP A 86 12.29 -16.10 15.92
CA ASP A 86 12.14 -17.36 15.19
C ASP A 86 13.33 -17.59 14.23
N GLU A 87 13.85 -16.53 13.61
CA GLU A 87 15.05 -16.55 12.76
C GLU A 87 16.34 -16.89 13.54
N ILE A 88 16.51 -16.33 14.74
CA ILE A 88 17.70 -16.58 15.56
C ILE A 88 17.73 -18.01 16.12
N ASP A 89 16.57 -18.55 16.45
CA ASP A 89 16.40 -19.86 17.06
C ASP A 89 14.99 -20.38 16.73
N GLY A 90 14.85 -21.20 15.68
CA GLY A 90 13.56 -21.71 15.17
C GLY A 90 12.72 -22.57 16.13
N GLU A 91 13.12 -22.65 17.41
CA GLU A 91 12.34 -23.19 18.53
C GLU A 91 11.91 -22.10 19.54
N PHE A 92 12.04 -20.81 19.20
CA PHE A 92 11.63 -19.71 20.08
C PHE A 92 10.11 -19.70 20.26
N ASP A 93 9.68 -19.66 21.52
CA ASP A 93 8.26 -19.57 21.87
C ASP A 93 7.94 -18.12 22.20
N THR A 94 7.20 -17.43 21.33
CA THR A 94 6.79 -16.04 21.54
C THR A 94 5.96 -15.86 22.81
N ASP A 95 5.24 -16.91 23.25
CA ASP A 95 4.47 -16.91 24.49
C ASP A 95 5.39 -16.91 25.74
N ALA A 96 6.70 -17.17 25.56
CA ALA A 96 7.68 -17.06 26.63
C ALA A 96 8.10 -15.61 26.90
N VAL A 97 7.79 -14.66 26.02
CA VAL A 97 8.07 -13.21 26.20
C VAL A 97 7.09 -12.63 27.21
N SER A 98 7.62 -11.96 28.24
CA SER A 98 6.81 -11.33 29.30
C SER A 98 6.67 -9.82 29.12
N ALA A 99 7.67 -9.17 28.52
CA ALA A 99 7.66 -7.76 28.19
C ALA A 99 8.67 -7.45 27.08
N ALA A 100 8.37 -6.39 26.32
CA ALA A 100 9.19 -5.90 25.23
C ALA A 100 9.29 -4.37 25.25
N VAL A 101 10.37 -3.84 24.72
CA VAL A 101 10.60 -2.41 24.49
C VAL A 101 11.20 -2.22 23.11
N SER A 102 10.69 -1.28 22.32
CA SER A 102 11.23 -0.91 21.01
C SER A 102 11.54 0.57 20.96
N VAL A 103 12.69 0.94 20.40
CA VAL A 103 13.12 2.33 20.20
C VAL A 103 13.32 2.59 18.72
N VAL A 104 12.78 3.73 18.27
CA VAL A 104 13.07 4.30 16.95
C VAL A 104 13.93 5.54 17.12
N ALA A 105 15.03 5.62 16.38
CA ALA A 105 15.97 6.72 16.39
C ALA A 105 16.29 7.19 14.96
N GLY A 106 17.12 8.23 14.82
CA GLY A 106 17.60 8.67 13.50
C GLY A 106 16.50 9.32 12.65
N ASP A 107 16.38 8.94 11.38
CA ASP A 107 15.32 9.29 10.41
C ASP A 107 14.36 8.10 10.17
N ASP A 108 14.06 7.35 11.23
CA ASP A 108 13.23 6.13 11.23
C ASP A 108 13.89 4.91 10.55
N ASP A 109 15.20 5.00 10.33
CA ASP A 109 16.11 4.00 9.75
C ASP A 109 16.95 3.25 10.80
N PHE A 110 16.78 3.57 12.08
CA PHE A 110 17.50 2.98 13.21
C PHE A 110 16.51 2.47 14.27
N GLY A 111 16.53 1.16 14.52
CA GLY A 111 15.67 0.48 15.48
C GLY A 111 16.44 -0.38 16.48
N ILE A 112 16.05 -0.34 17.76
CA ILE A 112 16.49 -1.30 18.79
C ILE A 112 15.26 -1.85 19.50
N SER A 113 15.08 -3.16 19.47
CA SER A 113 13.98 -3.85 20.15
C SER A 113 14.53 -4.86 21.15
N ALA A 114 14.14 -4.75 22.41
CA ALA A 114 14.59 -5.62 23.50
C ALA A 114 13.42 -6.32 24.19
N ALA A 115 13.56 -7.61 24.45
CA ALA A 115 12.57 -8.44 25.13
C ALA A 115 13.14 -9.16 26.34
N SER A 116 12.25 -9.44 27.28
CA SER A 116 12.53 -10.21 28.48
C SER A 116 11.44 -11.26 28.70
N GLY A 117 11.84 -12.42 29.20
CA GLY A 117 10.91 -13.53 29.32
C GLY A 117 11.53 -14.80 29.90
N SER A 118 10.83 -15.91 29.71
CA SER A 118 11.20 -17.24 30.22
C SER A 118 11.89 -18.14 29.19
N PHE A 119 12.58 -17.53 28.22
CA PHE A 119 13.31 -18.23 27.16
C PHE A 119 14.82 -18.34 27.48
N GLY A 120 15.48 -19.33 26.87
CA GLY A 120 16.93 -19.54 27.00
C GLY A 120 17.74 -18.59 26.13
N ARG A 121 19.06 -18.62 26.29
CA ARG A 121 19.96 -17.92 25.34
C ARG A 121 19.90 -18.57 23.95
N LEU A 122 19.54 -17.78 22.95
CA LEU A 122 19.37 -18.21 21.56
C LEU A 122 20.71 -18.62 20.89
N THR A 123 20.62 -19.42 19.83
CA THR A 123 21.77 -20.01 19.11
C THR A 123 21.70 -19.82 17.60
N SER A 124 22.55 -18.94 17.04
CA SER A 124 22.84 -18.86 15.60
C SER A 124 24.28 -19.31 15.28
N GLY A 125 24.50 -19.80 14.06
CA GLY A 125 25.76 -20.41 13.59
C GLY A 125 26.98 -19.49 13.62
N ASP A 126 26.78 -18.19 13.44
CA ASP A 126 27.85 -17.18 13.34
C ASP A 126 27.98 -16.30 14.61
N ALA A 127 27.22 -16.59 15.66
CA ALA A 127 27.21 -15.79 16.88
C ALA A 127 28.53 -15.92 17.70
N VAL A 128 29.08 -14.78 18.10
CA VAL A 128 30.28 -14.67 18.94
C VAL A 128 29.88 -14.58 20.42
N GLU A 129 30.57 -15.35 21.27
CA GLU A 129 30.35 -15.30 22.73
C GLU A 129 31.11 -14.13 23.38
N ARG A 130 30.38 -13.25 24.08
CA ARG A 130 30.91 -12.17 24.92
C ARG A 130 30.34 -12.28 26.32
N GLY A 131 31.03 -13.05 27.17
CA GLY A 131 30.61 -13.26 28.56
C GLY A 131 29.29 -14.03 28.66
N GLU A 132 28.28 -13.42 29.27
CA GLU A 132 26.93 -13.99 29.36
C GLU A 132 26.02 -13.67 28.16
N TRP A 133 26.55 -12.95 27.16
CA TRP A 133 25.85 -12.60 25.92
C TRP A 133 26.42 -13.36 24.72
N ARG A 134 25.55 -13.61 23.73
CA ARG A 134 25.92 -13.95 22.35
C ARG A 134 25.52 -12.82 21.45
N ILE A 135 26.40 -12.44 20.54
CA ILE A 135 26.15 -11.39 19.55
C ILE A 135 26.30 -12.03 18.17
N GLY A 136 25.28 -11.93 17.33
CA GLY A 136 25.30 -12.46 15.98
C GLY A 136 24.70 -11.47 15.00
N THR A 137 25.00 -11.65 13.73
CA THR A 137 24.39 -10.92 12.63
C THR A 137 23.14 -11.68 12.18
N LEU A 138 22.10 -10.94 11.80
CA LEU A 138 20.90 -11.48 11.15
C LEU A 138 21.10 -11.27 9.64
N ASP A 139 21.13 -10.00 9.24
CA ASP A 139 21.28 -9.54 7.85
C ASP A 139 22.32 -8.41 7.73
N SER A 140 22.50 -7.86 6.52
CA SER A 140 23.40 -6.71 6.29
C SER A 140 23.06 -5.50 7.16
N ASP A 141 21.79 -5.37 7.52
CA ASP A 141 21.24 -4.22 8.22
C ASP A 141 20.73 -4.61 9.63
N ALA A 142 20.88 -5.87 10.06
CA ALA A 142 20.36 -6.33 11.35
C ALA A 142 21.30 -7.24 12.14
N ALA A 143 21.25 -7.14 13.46
CA ALA A 143 22.04 -7.97 14.39
C ALA A 143 21.27 -8.23 15.68
N PHE A 144 21.68 -9.25 16.42
CA PHE A 144 21.07 -9.58 17.69
C PHE A 144 22.10 -9.74 18.82
N ALA A 145 21.64 -9.51 20.05
CA ALA A 145 22.33 -9.85 21.28
C ALA A 145 21.39 -10.65 22.20
N SER A 146 21.78 -11.86 22.59
CA SER A 146 20.96 -12.73 23.44
C SER A 146 21.70 -13.20 24.70
N ALA A 147 20.97 -13.23 25.82
CA ALA A 147 21.35 -13.84 27.09
C ALA A 147 20.15 -14.63 27.67
N ASP A 148 20.34 -15.37 28.75
CA ASP A 148 19.23 -16.11 29.37
C ASP A 148 18.09 -15.16 29.78
N GLY A 149 16.91 -15.36 29.18
CA GLY A 149 15.71 -14.54 29.40
C GLY A 149 15.77 -13.13 28.83
N ARG A 150 16.74 -12.81 27.95
CA ARG A 150 16.92 -11.48 27.34
C ARG A 150 17.29 -11.60 25.86
N LEU A 151 16.61 -10.81 25.04
CA LEU A 151 16.89 -10.70 23.61
C LEU A 151 16.93 -9.22 23.24
N VAL A 152 17.88 -8.82 22.42
CA VAL A 152 17.90 -7.51 21.76
C VAL A 152 18.13 -7.74 20.28
N VAL A 153 17.32 -7.10 19.45
CA VAL A 153 17.43 -7.04 18.00
C VAL A 153 17.70 -5.59 17.63
N VAL A 154 18.65 -5.39 16.72
CA VAL A 154 19.06 -4.09 16.21
C VAL A 154 18.87 -4.11 14.70
N SER A 155 18.29 -3.04 14.16
CA SER A 155 18.18 -2.78 12.72
C SER A 155 18.71 -1.39 12.39
N VAL A 156 19.64 -1.29 11.43
CA VAL A 156 20.25 -0.04 10.96
C VAL A 156 20.85 -0.19 9.56
N SER A 157 20.48 0.67 8.61
CA SER A 157 20.93 0.58 7.21
C SER A 157 22.26 1.27 6.90
N GLU A 158 22.67 2.27 7.69
CA GLU A 158 23.87 3.08 7.40
C GLU A 158 25.09 2.77 8.29
N ARG A 159 24.95 1.84 9.24
CA ARG A 159 25.99 1.47 10.22
C ARG A 159 26.06 -0.03 10.37
N ASP A 160 27.18 -0.52 10.90
CA ASP A 160 27.31 -1.95 11.21
C ASP A 160 26.38 -2.29 12.40
N PRO A 161 25.35 -3.13 12.20
CA PRO A 161 24.40 -3.47 13.27
C PRO A 161 25.08 -4.24 14.42
N THR A 162 26.19 -4.93 14.15
CA THR A 162 26.95 -5.68 15.16
C THR A 162 27.66 -4.75 16.14
N ASP A 163 28.20 -3.61 15.67
CA ASP A 163 28.81 -2.58 16.54
C ASP A 163 27.78 -2.00 17.53
N ILE A 164 26.53 -1.88 17.09
CA ILE A 164 25.42 -1.42 17.92
C ILE A 164 24.99 -2.51 18.91
N ALA A 165 24.90 -3.76 18.48
CA ALA A 165 24.62 -4.90 19.37
C ALA A 165 25.74 -5.08 20.43
N GLU A 166 27.00 -4.79 20.10
CA GLU A 166 28.08 -4.71 21.10
C GLU A 166 27.85 -3.56 22.10
N THR A 167 27.39 -2.41 21.62
CA THR A 167 27.08 -1.25 22.47
C THR A 167 25.89 -1.53 23.40
N VAL A 168 24.89 -2.29 22.95
CA VAL A 168 23.80 -2.84 23.76
C VAL A 168 24.34 -3.74 24.87
N VAL A 169 25.26 -4.66 24.56
CA VAL A 169 25.88 -5.52 25.57
C VAL A 169 26.69 -4.70 26.57
N ASP A 170 27.42 -3.68 26.10
CA ASP A 170 28.15 -2.75 26.97
C ASP A 170 27.20 -1.95 27.88
N ALA A 171 25.98 -1.64 27.42
CA ALA A 171 24.96 -0.98 28.22
C ALA A 171 24.44 -1.94 29.31
N ALA A 172 24.11 -3.17 28.92
CA ALA A 172 23.63 -4.22 29.81
C ALA A 172 24.67 -4.67 30.87
N THR A 173 25.97 -4.53 30.60
CA THR A 173 27.05 -4.83 31.57
C THR A 173 27.47 -3.60 32.39
N GLY A 174 26.92 -2.41 32.11
CA GLY A 174 27.26 -1.15 32.76
C GLY A 174 28.61 -0.57 32.35
N GLU A 175 29.11 -0.94 31.17
CA GLU A 175 30.32 -0.39 30.54
C GLU A 175 30.04 0.91 29.78
N THR A 176 28.80 1.13 29.33
CA THR A 176 28.30 2.41 28.81
C THR A 176 27.01 2.86 29.50
N ASP A 177 26.64 4.12 29.31
CA ASP A 177 25.39 4.69 29.83
C ASP A 177 24.19 4.14 29.03
N THR A 178 23.04 3.96 29.69
CA THR A 178 21.78 3.47 29.09
C THR A 178 20.85 4.64 28.71
N VAL A 179 19.72 4.37 28.04
CA VAL A 179 18.68 5.36 27.67
C VAL A 179 18.14 6.13 28.88
N LEU A 180 18.38 5.60 30.09
CA LEU A 180 18.23 6.30 31.36
C LEU A 180 19.32 7.38 31.53
N VAL A 181 19.58 8.19 30.49
CA VAL A 181 20.66 9.21 30.44
C VAL A 181 20.46 10.28 31.51
N ASP A 182 19.23 10.45 31.99
CA ASP A 182 18.95 11.04 33.29
C ASP A 182 17.89 10.20 34.04
N PRO A 183 18.27 9.34 34.99
CA PRO A 183 17.31 8.54 35.75
C PRO A 183 16.37 9.43 36.60
N GLU A 184 16.69 10.71 36.81
CA GLU A 184 15.78 11.65 37.46
C GLU A 184 14.63 12.11 36.53
N ALA A 185 14.71 11.89 35.22
CA ALA A 185 13.71 12.28 34.23
C ALA A 185 12.91 11.09 33.64
N THR A 186 13.57 9.99 33.26
CA THR A 186 12.88 8.87 32.59
C THR A 186 12.32 7.84 33.56
N ALA A 187 13.00 7.56 34.67
CA ALA A 187 12.50 6.58 35.66
C ALA A 187 11.15 6.99 36.28
N PRO A 188 10.89 8.26 36.63
CA PRO A 188 9.59 8.69 37.14
C PRO A 188 8.45 8.45 36.16
N VAL A 189 8.71 8.58 34.84
CA VAL A 189 7.70 8.36 33.80
C VAL A 189 7.27 6.90 33.79
N PHE A 190 8.22 5.96 33.71
CA PHE A 190 7.91 4.53 33.69
C PHE A 190 7.48 3.99 35.06
N GLU A 191 7.92 4.57 36.18
CA GLU A 191 7.42 4.23 37.52
C GLU A 191 5.92 4.54 37.64
N ARG A 192 5.45 5.63 37.00
CA ARG A 192 4.03 5.98 37.00
C ARG A 192 3.20 5.15 36.04
N LEU A 193 3.70 4.93 34.84
CA LEU A 193 3.01 4.13 33.83
C LEU A 193 3.28 2.61 33.98
N ALA A 194 3.92 2.16 35.06
CA ALA A 194 4.20 0.74 35.30
C ALA A 194 2.92 -0.12 35.44
N GLY A 195 1.81 0.53 35.75
CA GLY A 195 0.47 -0.07 35.79
C GLY A 195 -0.10 -0.37 34.41
N SER A 196 0.27 0.41 33.40
CA SER A 196 -0.22 0.28 32.03
C SER A 196 0.40 -0.93 31.32
N ASN A 197 -0.37 -1.56 30.42
CA ASN A 197 0.12 -2.67 29.59
C ASN A 197 0.97 -2.16 28.42
N TYR A 198 0.64 -0.98 27.90
CA TYR A 198 1.32 -0.33 26.79
C TYR A 198 1.78 1.06 27.22
N VAL A 199 3.02 1.43 26.91
CA VAL A 199 3.55 2.77 27.17
C VAL A 199 4.27 3.28 25.93
N VAL A 200 3.85 4.45 25.44
CA VAL A 200 4.54 5.18 24.38
C VAL A 200 5.22 6.38 25.00
N PHE A 201 6.55 6.45 24.91
CA PHE A 201 7.35 7.55 25.41
C PHE A 201 8.06 8.28 24.27
N LEU A 202 7.93 9.60 24.28
CA LEU A 202 8.47 10.54 23.31
C LEU A 202 9.45 11.45 24.05
N PRO A 203 10.74 11.08 24.09
CA PRO A 203 11.75 11.78 24.89
C PRO A 203 12.08 13.18 24.35
N ASN A 204 11.78 13.45 23.07
CA ASN A 204 12.12 14.71 22.42
C ASN A 204 11.02 15.17 21.45
N LEU A 205 10.08 15.97 21.95
CA LEU A 205 8.98 16.49 21.12
C LEU A 205 9.42 17.55 20.10
N ASP A 206 10.50 18.29 20.36
CA ASP A 206 11.06 19.25 19.40
C ASP A 206 11.49 18.57 18.08
N LYS A 207 11.80 17.28 18.14
CA LYS A 207 12.20 16.44 16.99
C LYS A 207 11.13 15.43 16.58
N ALA A 208 10.11 15.19 17.40
CA ALA A 208 8.99 14.32 17.07
C ALA A 208 8.11 15.03 16.02
N ARG A 209 8.32 14.66 14.75
CA ARG A 209 7.47 15.07 13.64
C ARG A 209 6.08 14.47 13.92
N HIS A 210 5.03 15.30 14.10
CA HIS A 210 3.59 14.95 14.19
C HIS A 210 2.84 15.08 15.55
N LEU A 211 3.14 16.04 16.42
CA LEU A 211 2.33 16.21 17.64
C LEU A 211 1.98 17.67 17.93
N GLU A 212 0.77 17.89 18.43
CA GLU A 212 0.25 19.23 18.77
C GLU A 212 0.89 19.86 20.03
N PHE A 213 1.92 19.25 20.59
CA PHE A 213 2.55 19.65 21.86
C PHE A 213 3.94 20.30 21.71
N THR A 214 4.41 20.53 20.47
CA THR A 214 5.81 20.89 20.14
C THR A 214 6.35 22.19 20.77
N ASP A 215 5.48 23.14 21.17
CA ASP A 215 5.93 24.46 21.65
C ASP A 215 5.95 24.61 23.19
N GLY A 216 5.46 23.62 23.95
CA GLY A 216 5.25 23.74 25.40
C GLY A 216 5.72 22.56 26.26
N VAL A 217 6.01 21.41 25.63
CA VAL A 217 6.33 20.15 26.31
C VAL A 217 7.64 19.62 25.74
N ALA A 218 8.59 19.27 26.61
CA ALA A 218 9.88 18.70 26.24
C ALA A 218 9.77 17.20 25.93
N SER A 219 9.03 16.46 26.77
CA SER A 219 8.78 15.02 26.61
C SER A 219 7.34 14.65 26.98
N LEU A 220 6.82 13.63 26.31
CA LEU A 220 5.46 13.11 26.52
C LEU A 220 5.51 11.59 26.67
N ALA A 221 4.86 11.05 27.67
CA ALA A 221 4.57 9.63 27.78
C ALA A 221 3.08 9.39 27.87
N VAL A 222 2.61 8.29 27.30
CA VAL A 222 1.22 7.89 27.40
C VAL A 222 1.14 6.39 27.68
N GLY A 223 0.33 6.01 28.67
CA GLY A 223 0.07 4.64 29.08
C GLY A 223 -1.38 4.24 28.81
N PHE A 224 -1.55 3.01 28.34
CA PHE A 224 -2.84 2.40 28.01
C PHE A 224 -2.91 0.95 28.50
N ASP A 225 -4.11 0.47 28.81
CA ASP A 225 -4.34 -0.93 29.14
C ASP A 225 -4.60 -1.81 27.91
N GLN A 226 -4.97 -1.21 26.77
CA GLN A 226 -5.25 -1.86 25.49
C GLN A 226 -4.57 -1.11 24.33
N PRO A 227 -4.27 -1.77 23.19
CA PRO A 227 -3.73 -1.11 22.01
C PRO A 227 -4.67 -0.04 21.46
N ARG A 228 -4.13 1.06 20.92
CA ARG A 228 -4.91 2.20 20.43
C ARG A 228 -5.75 1.93 19.17
N GLU A 229 -5.43 0.89 18.42
CA GLU A 229 -6.07 0.60 17.14
C GLU A 229 -7.33 -0.28 17.27
N THR A 230 -7.67 -0.74 18.47
CA THR A 230 -8.67 -1.83 18.68
C THR A 230 -9.80 -1.47 19.66
N GLY A 231 -9.93 -0.20 20.07
CA GLY A 231 -10.85 0.20 21.13
C GLY A 231 -12.07 0.99 20.63
N SER A 232 -13.24 0.36 20.64
CA SER A 232 -14.55 1.04 20.69
C SER A 232 -14.91 1.37 22.15
N GLY A 233 -15.58 2.49 22.43
CA GLY A 233 -16.08 2.86 23.76
C GLY A 233 -15.10 3.61 24.70
N THR A 234 -15.39 3.57 26.01
CA THR A 234 -14.65 4.36 27.02
C THR A 234 -13.32 3.72 27.43
N VAL A 235 -12.21 4.43 27.22
CA VAL A 235 -10.86 4.01 27.63
C VAL A 235 -10.30 4.93 28.73
N GLU A 236 -9.56 4.34 29.66
CA GLU A 236 -8.75 5.09 30.63
C GLU A 236 -7.32 5.19 30.08
N SER A 237 -6.76 6.40 30.04
CA SER A 237 -5.42 6.69 29.52
C SER A 237 -4.65 7.57 30.50
N GLU A 238 -3.38 7.26 30.72
CA GLU A 238 -2.51 7.99 31.64
C GLU A 238 -1.44 8.75 30.84
N TYR A 239 -1.29 10.06 31.07
CA TYR A 239 -0.32 10.90 30.38
C TYR A 239 0.69 11.47 31.37
N VAL A 240 1.96 11.52 30.95
CA VAL A 240 3.02 12.19 31.70
C VAL A 240 3.68 13.23 30.79
N PHE A 241 3.53 14.50 31.16
CA PHE A 241 4.11 15.64 30.45
C PHE A 241 5.31 16.19 31.23
N GLU A 242 6.40 16.49 30.52
CA GLU A 242 7.47 17.34 31.01
C GLU A 242 7.37 18.72 30.35
N PRO A 243 6.97 19.78 31.06
CA PRO A 243 6.92 21.13 30.49
C PRO A 243 8.32 21.63 30.11
N ALA A 244 8.44 22.34 28.98
CA ALA A 244 9.68 23.01 28.63
C ALA A 244 10.05 24.10 29.67
N SER A 245 11.35 24.34 29.89
CA SER A 245 11.87 25.12 31.03
C SER A 245 11.34 26.57 31.14
N ASP A 246 10.81 27.12 30.06
CA ASP A 246 10.24 28.48 29.97
C ASP A 246 8.75 28.50 29.57
N ALA A 247 8.09 27.35 29.44
CA ALA A 247 6.70 27.25 29.02
C ALA A 247 5.73 27.50 30.18
N ALA A 248 4.69 28.30 29.92
CA ALA A 248 3.60 28.53 30.87
C ALA A 248 2.49 27.50 30.63
N VAL A 249 2.65 26.31 31.20
CA VAL A 249 1.68 25.21 31.10
C VAL A 249 0.77 25.21 32.34
N ASP A 250 -0.48 25.65 32.17
CA ASP A 250 -1.55 25.53 33.19
C ASP A 250 -2.47 24.32 32.91
N ASP A 251 -3.37 23.98 33.83
CA ASP A 251 -4.21 22.79 33.71
C ASP A 251 -5.21 22.93 32.55
N ASP A 252 -5.72 24.14 32.30
CA ASP A 252 -6.63 24.43 31.18
C ASP A 252 -5.92 24.22 29.83
N TRP A 253 -4.67 24.66 29.71
CA TRP A 253 -3.85 24.44 28.52
C TRP A 253 -3.61 22.95 28.23
N ILE A 254 -3.39 22.14 29.27
CA ILE A 254 -3.16 20.70 29.13
C ILE A 254 -4.44 20.01 28.62
N THR A 255 -5.59 20.33 29.21
CA THR A 255 -6.87 19.76 28.77
C THR A 255 -7.19 20.14 27.33
N GLU A 256 -7.05 21.42 26.95
CA GLU A 256 -7.30 21.86 25.57
C GLU A 256 -6.42 21.16 24.53
N ARG A 257 -5.15 20.91 24.88
CA ARG A 257 -4.22 20.21 23.98
C ARG A 257 -4.51 18.72 23.94
N LEU A 258 -4.90 18.13 25.07
CA LEU A 258 -5.28 16.72 25.13
C LEU A 258 -6.54 16.45 24.30
N GLU A 259 -7.55 17.32 24.36
CA GLU A 259 -8.78 17.24 23.56
C GLU A 259 -8.53 17.29 22.05
N ARG A 260 -7.45 17.93 21.61
CA ARG A 260 -7.09 17.95 20.19
C ARG A 260 -6.17 16.79 19.78
N PHE A 261 -5.40 16.28 20.73
CA PHE A 261 -4.49 15.16 20.52
C PHE A 261 -5.23 13.83 20.42
N GLU A 262 -6.26 13.64 21.24
CA GLU A 262 -7.07 12.42 21.23
C GLU A 262 -8.11 12.47 20.11
N GLN A 263 -8.39 11.30 19.52
CA GLN A 263 -9.43 11.16 18.48
C GLN A 263 -10.84 11.09 19.09
N GLY A 264 -10.94 10.71 20.37
CA GLY A 264 -12.18 10.60 21.13
C GLY A 264 -12.50 11.82 22.00
N GLU A 265 -13.69 11.82 22.61
CA GLU A 265 -14.09 12.88 23.54
C GLU A 265 -13.51 12.62 24.94
N VAL A 266 -12.82 13.60 25.50
CA VAL A 266 -12.32 13.52 26.89
C VAL A 266 -13.47 13.75 27.88
N VAL A 267 -13.93 12.68 28.52
CA VAL A 267 -15.08 12.68 29.45
C VAL A 267 -14.69 13.16 30.85
N GLU A 268 -13.56 12.68 31.35
CA GLU A 268 -13.02 13.04 32.67
C GLU A 268 -11.51 13.24 32.58
N THR A 269 -10.99 14.22 33.31
CA THR A 269 -9.56 14.49 33.38
C THR A 269 -9.15 14.86 34.81
N THR A 270 -8.10 14.23 35.32
CA THR A 270 -7.48 14.59 36.60
C THR A 270 -6.02 14.95 36.37
N VAL A 271 -5.69 16.23 36.57
CA VAL A 271 -4.31 16.75 36.43
C VAL A 271 -3.61 16.78 37.80
N THR A 272 -2.47 16.10 37.91
CA THR A 272 -1.64 16.06 39.13
C THR A 272 -0.22 16.52 38.81
N ARG A 273 0.28 17.55 39.52
CA ARG A 273 1.63 18.11 39.30
C ARG A 273 2.60 17.64 40.35
N GLU A 274 3.70 17.01 39.93
CA GLU A 274 4.72 16.47 40.83
C GLU A 274 6.13 16.73 40.31
N GLY A 275 6.87 17.62 40.97
CA GLY A 275 8.24 17.95 40.56
C GLY A 275 8.28 18.68 39.23
N ALA A 276 8.99 18.11 38.26
CA ALA A 276 9.10 18.61 36.89
C ALA A 276 8.01 18.05 35.96
N PHE A 277 7.21 17.08 36.42
CA PHE A 277 6.24 16.38 35.58
C PHE A 277 4.80 16.75 35.92
N VAL A 278 3.93 16.63 34.93
CA VAL A 278 2.48 16.69 35.08
C VAL A 278 1.89 15.36 34.67
N HIS A 279 1.21 14.69 35.61
CA HIS A 279 0.44 13.48 35.38
C HIS A 279 -0.99 13.86 35.02
N VAL A 280 -1.58 13.17 34.06
CA VAL A 280 -2.98 13.33 33.70
C VAL A 280 -3.62 11.96 33.55
N ASP A 281 -4.62 11.70 34.39
CA ASP A 281 -5.52 10.57 34.22
C ASP A 281 -6.70 11.07 33.36
N ALA A 282 -6.94 10.46 32.21
CA ALA A 282 -8.03 10.82 31.31
C ALA A 282 -8.93 9.62 31.03
N VAL A 283 -10.23 9.87 31.03
CA VAL A 283 -11.26 8.94 30.55
C VAL A 283 -11.73 9.47 29.20
N ILE A 284 -11.54 8.69 28.14
CA ILE A 284 -11.78 9.11 26.76
C ILE A 284 -12.81 8.18 26.16
N ASP A 285 -13.92 8.72 25.65
CA ASP A 285 -14.86 7.97 24.82
C ASP A 285 -14.30 7.96 23.39
N GLN A 286 -13.79 6.80 22.96
CA GLN A 286 -13.30 6.62 21.59
C GLN A 286 -14.44 6.79 20.59
N PRO A 287 -14.14 7.28 19.37
CA PRO A 287 -15.15 7.33 18.34
C PRO A 287 -15.62 5.91 17.97
N PRO A 288 -16.86 5.76 17.49
CA PRO A 288 -17.35 4.48 16.98
C PRO A 288 -16.48 3.96 15.83
N GLU A 289 -16.45 2.64 15.62
CA GLU A 289 -15.68 2.00 14.56
C GLU A 289 -16.37 2.08 13.20
N ARG A 290 -15.60 2.19 12.10
CA ARG A 290 -16.20 2.23 10.76
C ARG A 290 -16.55 0.83 10.31
N ASP A 291 -17.83 0.53 10.12
CA ASP A 291 -18.31 -0.74 9.57
C ASP A 291 -19.34 -0.50 8.47
N ARG A 292 -19.02 -0.90 7.23
CA ARG A 292 -19.96 -0.81 6.10
C ARG A 292 -20.99 -1.93 6.15
N ASP A 293 -20.61 -3.12 6.59
CA ASP A 293 -21.44 -4.33 6.54
C ASP A 293 -22.56 -4.28 7.59
N ALA A 294 -22.37 -3.50 8.66
CA ALA A 294 -23.40 -3.23 9.66
C ALA A 294 -24.45 -2.20 9.21
N ALA A 295 -24.09 -1.28 8.31
CA ALA A 295 -24.98 -0.22 7.86
C ALA A 295 -26.03 -0.75 6.86
N PRO A 296 -27.27 -0.24 6.88
CA PRO A 296 -28.25 -0.57 5.84
C PRO A 296 -27.72 -0.30 4.44
N ASP A 297 -28.12 -1.11 3.45
CA ASP A 297 -27.66 -0.92 2.07
C ASP A 297 -28.47 0.17 1.35
N ALA A 298 -28.37 1.39 1.87
CA ALA A 298 -28.98 2.59 1.30
C ALA A 298 -28.00 3.35 0.42
N ARG A 299 -28.50 3.89 -0.69
CA ARG A 299 -27.79 4.81 -1.57
C ARG A 299 -28.34 6.21 -1.34
N ILE A 300 -27.52 7.06 -0.75
CA ILE A 300 -27.86 8.44 -0.42
C ILE A 300 -26.84 9.35 -1.09
N ARG A 301 -27.33 10.47 -1.63
CA ARG A 301 -26.52 11.49 -2.28
C ARG A 301 -26.78 12.85 -1.63
N VAL A 302 -25.73 13.63 -1.42
CA VAL A 302 -25.77 15.04 -1.04
C VAL A 302 -25.37 15.86 -2.26
N ARG A 303 -26.21 16.80 -2.68
CA ARG A 303 -25.95 17.72 -3.80
C ARG A 303 -25.76 19.13 -3.27
N SER A 304 -24.72 19.83 -3.72
CA SER A 304 -24.53 21.24 -3.42
C SER A 304 -25.40 22.11 -4.32
N HIS A 305 -25.98 23.15 -3.73
CA HIS A 305 -26.67 24.24 -4.42
C HIS A 305 -26.16 25.57 -3.85
N ALA A 306 -24.86 25.82 -4.01
CA ALA A 306 -24.17 26.96 -3.39
C ALA A 306 -24.77 28.32 -3.79
N ASP A 307 -25.26 28.46 -5.03
CA ASP A 307 -25.90 29.67 -5.54
C ASP A 307 -27.26 29.97 -4.88
N ASP A 308 -27.93 28.95 -4.33
CA ASP A 308 -29.14 29.09 -3.53
C ASP A 308 -28.85 29.05 -2.02
N GLY A 309 -27.61 28.70 -1.63
CA GLY A 309 -27.16 28.56 -0.25
C GLY A 309 -27.71 27.32 0.44
N LEU A 310 -27.95 26.25 -0.34
CA LEU A 310 -28.58 25.02 0.11
C LEU A 310 -27.70 23.80 -0.20
N ALA A 311 -27.94 22.72 0.53
CA ALA A 311 -27.56 21.36 0.14
C ALA A 311 -28.79 20.46 0.17
N THR A 312 -28.92 19.56 -0.79
CA THR A 312 -30.03 18.61 -0.84
C THR A 312 -29.52 17.21 -0.54
N ILE A 313 -30.07 16.57 0.49
CA ILE A 313 -29.83 15.16 0.83
C ILE A 313 -30.97 14.35 0.22
N GLU A 314 -30.65 13.40 -0.65
CA GLU A 314 -31.62 12.59 -1.40
C GLU A 314 -31.31 11.11 -1.24
N HIS A 315 -32.34 10.32 -0.89
CA HIS A 315 -32.26 8.87 -0.95
C HIS A 315 -32.51 8.42 -2.38
N VAL A 316 -31.46 8.03 -3.09
CA VAL A 316 -31.54 7.71 -4.53
C VAL A 316 -31.86 6.24 -4.80
N GLY A 317 -31.74 5.35 -3.80
CA GLY A 317 -32.21 3.95 -3.91
C GLY A 317 -31.70 3.06 -2.79
N GLY A 318 -32.08 1.78 -2.78
CA GLY A 318 -31.63 0.80 -1.78
C GLY A 318 -32.55 0.73 -0.55
N GLU A 319 -32.05 0.15 0.54
CA GLU A 319 -32.83 -0.11 1.76
C GLU A 319 -33.24 1.18 2.49
N SER A 320 -34.47 1.20 3.02
CA SER A 320 -34.91 2.28 3.90
C SER A 320 -34.12 2.31 5.20
N VAL A 321 -33.63 3.49 5.59
CA VAL A 321 -32.88 3.70 6.85
C VAL A 321 -33.80 4.30 7.91
N ASP A 322 -33.71 3.86 9.16
CA ASP A 322 -34.35 4.57 10.27
C ASP A 322 -33.66 5.92 10.47
N THR A 323 -34.43 7.00 10.44
CA THR A 323 -33.85 8.34 10.58
C THR A 323 -33.30 8.64 11.97
N ALA A 324 -33.69 7.87 12.98
CA ALA A 324 -33.11 7.97 14.32
C ALA A 324 -31.62 7.59 14.33
N ASP A 325 -31.19 6.77 13.39
CA ASP A 325 -29.82 6.28 13.23
C ASP A 325 -29.03 7.13 12.21
N LEU A 326 -29.63 8.22 11.70
CA LEU A 326 -29.01 9.14 10.73
C LEU A 326 -28.71 10.49 11.37
N GLU A 327 -27.47 10.93 11.22
CA GLU A 327 -26.99 12.22 11.68
C GLU A 327 -26.53 13.08 10.50
N VAL A 328 -27.11 14.28 10.40
CA VAL A 328 -26.68 15.32 9.46
C VAL A 328 -25.65 16.20 10.16
N TRP A 329 -24.47 16.30 9.56
CA TRP A 329 -23.36 17.12 10.02
C TRP A 329 -23.13 18.29 9.05
N VAL A 330 -22.91 19.48 9.61
CA VAL A 330 -22.56 20.70 8.89
C VAL A 330 -21.39 21.34 9.61
N ASP A 331 -20.26 21.50 8.90
CA ASP A 331 -19.08 22.21 9.41
C ASP A 331 -18.53 21.60 10.72
N GLY A 332 -18.58 20.27 10.83
CA GLY A 332 -18.13 19.53 12.02
C GLY A 332 -19.10 19.57 13.20
N GLU A 333 -20.25 20.21 13.07
CA GLU A 333 -21.30 20.26 14.09
C GLU A 333 -22.57 19.55 13.61
N LEU A 334 -23.36 18.97 14.54
CA LEU A 334 -24.67 18.43 14.20
C LEU A 334 -25.59 19.56 13.70
N ALA A 335 -26.21 19.34 12.54
CA ALA A 335 -27.11 20.32 11.94
C ALA A 335 -28.35 20.57 12.83
N ASP A 336 -28.86 21.81 12.80
CA ASP A 336 -30.10 22.19 13.50
C ASP A 336 -31.34 21.43 12.97
N VAL A 337 -31.28 20.95 11.72
CA VAL A 337 -32.33 20.17 11.06
C VAL A 337 -31.81 18.74 10.87
N GLN A 338 -32.43 17.79 11.57
CA GLN A 338 -32.13 16.36 11.43
C GLN A 338 -33.25 15.66 10.65
N LEU A 339 -32.93 14.53 10.00
CA LEU A 339 -33.94 13.76 9.27
C LEU A 339 -35.05 13.24 10.19
N ALA A 340 -34.70 12.88 11.44
CA ALA A 340 -35.62 12.41 12.48
C ALA A 340 -36.63 13.46 12.95
N ASP A 341 -36.44 14.75 12.63
CA ASP A 341 -37.38 15.81 13.02
C ASP A 341 -38.69 15.76 12.21
N ASP A 342 -38.63 15.29 10.96
CA ASP A 342 -39.73 15.35 10.01
C ASP A 342 -40.32 13.99 9.66
N ARG A 343 -39.55 12.90 9.78
CA ARG A 343 -39.98 11.53 9.44
C ARG A 343 -39.28 10.50 10.31
N ASP A 344 -39.79 9.28 10.30
CA ASP A 344 -39.25 8.15 11.07
C ASP A 344 -38.29 7.27 10.22
N SER A 345 -38.46 7.24 8.89
CA SER A 345 -37.61 6.49 7.96
C SER A 345 -37.26 7.33 6.75
N PHE A 346 -36.06 7.14 6.21
CA PHE A 346 -35.59 7.74 4.97
C PHE A 346 -35.57 6.66 3.89
N SER A 347 -36.35 6.85 2.83
CA SER A 347 -36.56 5.84 1.78
C SER A 347 -36.40 6.46 0.40
N GLU A 348 -36.24 5.62 -0.62
CA GLU A 348 -36.05 6.05 -2.00
C GLU A 348 -37.05 7.15 -2.44
N GLY A 349 -36.49 8.22 -3.01
CA GLY A 349 -37.20 9.41 -3.45
C GLY A 349 -37.43 10.46 -2.35
N ASP A 350 -37.10 10.16 -1.08
CA ASP A 350 -37.13 11.16 -0.02
C ASP A 350 -35.99 12.17 -0.18
N THR A 351 -36.33 13.44 0.03
CA THR A 351 -35.39 14.57 -0.07
C THR A 351 -35.47 15.47 1.16
N VAL A 352 -34.34 16.09 1.52
CA VAL A 352 -34.22 17.11 2.55
C VAL A 352 -33.39 18.26 2.01
N GLU A 353 -33.93 19.46 2.06
CA GLU A 353 -33.18 20.68 1.79
C GLU A 353 -32.61 21.22 3.11
N LEU A 354 -31.31 21.47 3.12
CA LEU A 354 -30.55 22.00 4.26
C LEU A 354 -30.04 23.40 3.93
N GLU A 355 -30.33 24.37 4.79
CA GLU A 355 -29.77 25.73 4.67
C GLU A 355 -28.32 25.73 5.18
N THR A 356 -27.35 25.80 4.27
CA THR A 356 -25.91 25.73 4.56
C THR A 356 -25.18 27.06 4.34
N GLY A 357 -25.76 27.92 3.50
CA GLY A 357 -25.07 29.10 2.96
C GLY A 357 -24.19 28.75 1.76
N PRO A 358 -23.37 29.72 1.28
CA PRO A 358 -22.63 29.55 0.03
C PRO A 358 -21.38 28.65 0.14
N ILE A 359 -20.91 28.39 1.37
CA ILE A 359 -19.76 27.52 1.65
C ILE A 359 -20.02 26.72 2.94
N ALA A 360 -19.85 25.41 2.90
CA ALA A 360 -20.02 24.51 4.06
C ALA A 360 -19.45 23.10 3.77
N ASP A 361 -19.15 22.34 4.82
CA ASP A 361 -18.89 20.89 4.73
C ASP A 361 -20.09 20.09 5.25
N VAL A 362 -20.80 19.39 4.37
CA VAL A 362 -22.02 18.64 4.72
C VAL A 362 -21.76 17.15 4.65
N GLY A 363 -22.15 16.41 5.69
CA GLY A 363 -22.04 14.96 5.73
C GLY A 363 -23.31 14.31 6.25
N LEU A 364 -23.65 13.13 5.73
CA LEU A 364 -24.66 12.26 6.31
C LEU A 364 -24.01 10.98 6.82
N ARG A 365 -24.12 10.77 8.13
CA ARG A 365 -23.57 9.61 8.85
C ARG A 365 -24.70 8.74 9.38
N TRP A 366 -24.57 7.44 9.19
CA TRP A 366 -25.31 6.42 9.93
C TRP A 366 -24.52 5.97 11.14
N ILE A 367 -25.20 5.75 12.25
CA ILE A 367 -24.62 5.29 13.51
C ILE A 367 -25.50 4.22 14.16
N ASP A 368 -24.90 3.12 14.59
CA ASP A 368 -25.51 2.18 15.52
C ASP A 368 -24.87 2.37 16.90
N GLU A 369 -25.56 3.12 17.76
CA GLU A 369 -25.10 3.38 19.13
C GLU A 369 -24.98 2.10 19.98
N SER A 370 -25.63 1.00 19.59
CA SER A 370 -25.65 -0.24 20.38
C SER A 370 -24.45 -1.15 20.09
N GLU A 371 -23.96 -1.10 18.85
CA GLU A 371 -22.78 -1.83 18.40
C GLU A 371 -21.53 -0.91 18.34
N ASP A 372 -21.68 0.39 18.61
CA ASP A 372 -20.63 1.42 18.55
C ASP A 372 -19.94 1.49 17.18
N VAL A 373 -20.73 1.37 16.11
CA VAL A 373 -20.26 1.43 14.72
C VAL A 373 -20.91 2.57 13.93
N TYR A 374 -20.22 3.05 12.91
CA TYR A 374 -20.73 4.09 12.01
C TYR A 374 -20.38 3.84 10.54
N TYR A 375 -21.15 4.47 9.67
CA TYR A 375 -20.87 4.54 8.24
C TYR A 375 -21.27 5.90 7.68
N TYR A 376 -20.45 6.48 6.79
CA TYR A 376 -20.84 7.70 6.06
C TYR A 376 -21.43 7.31 4.72
N TYR A 377 -22.69 7.67 4.49
CA TYR A 377 -23.31 7.46 3.20
C TYR A 377 -22.75 8.42 2.16
N ASP A 378 -22.65 9.72 2.49
CA ASP A 378 -22.10 10.71 1.57
C ASP A 378 -21.60 11.97 2.31
N ARG A 379 -20.72 12.72 1.65
CA ARG A 379 -20.15 13.99 2.11
C ARG A 379 -19.93 14.91 0.91
N THR A 380 -20.29 16.18 1.06
CA THR A 380 -20.15 17.20 0.02
C THR A 380 -19.67 18.52 0.60
N LEU A 381 -18.65 19.11 -0.05
CA LEU A 381 -18.27 20.51 0.16
C LEU A 381 -19.15 21.43 -0.69
N VAL A 382 -20.04 22.17 -0.04
CA VAL A 382 -20.85 23.20 -0.69
C VAL A 382 -19.93 24.35 -1.09
N GLY A 383 -20.02 24.79 -2.36
CA GLY A 383 -19.33 25.97 -2.85
C GLY A 383 -17.94 25.71 -3.42
N SER A 384 -17.49 24.45 -3.49
CA SER A 384 -16.24 24.10 -4.21
C SER A 384 -16.29 24.51 -5.68
N GLU A 385 -17.47 24.43 -6.29
CA GLU A 385 -17.79 24.88 -7.64
C GLU A 385 -17.80 26.40 -7.82
N SER A 386 -17.76 27.16 -6.72
CA SER A 386 -17.80 28.63 -6.73
C SER A 386 -16.41 29.27 -6.76
N PHE A 387 -15.35 28.49 -7.01
CA PHE A 387 -13.98 28.99 -7.05
C PHE A 387 -13.28 28.59 -8.35
N GLU A 388 -12.61 29.56 -8.97
CA GLU A 388 -11.69 29.33 -10.08
C GLU A 388 -10.27 29.63 -9.59
N SER A 389 -9.30 28.82 -10.00
CA SER A 389 -7.93 28.91 -9.50
C SER A 389 -6.94 29.02 -10.66
N SER A 390 -5.99 29.95 -10.56
CA SER A 390 -4.97 30.19 -11.58
C SER A 390 -3.60 30.46 -10.96
N TYR A 391 -2.56 30.41 -11.78
CA TYR A 391 -1.17 30.66 -11.37
C TYR A 391 -0.44 31.47 -12.44
N ASP A 392 0.18 32.57 -12.05
CA ASP A 392 1.05 33.41 -12.88
C ASP A 392 2.52 33.09 -12.54
N ALA A 393 3.23 32.46 -13.48
CA ALA A 393 4.63 32.09 -13.28
C ALA A 393 5.61 33.27 -13.37
N ALA A 394 5.20 34.38 -14.01
CA ALA A 394 6.04 35.58 -14.12
C ALA A 394 6.04 36.39 -12.83
N THR A 395 4.97 36.32 -12.03
CA THR A 395 4.90 36.96 -10.71
C THR A 395 5.02 35.98 -9.55
N GLU A 396 5.08 34.67 -9.80
CA GLU A 396 5.08 33.61 -8.79
C GLU A 396 3.87 33.74 -7.84
N THR A 397 2.70 34.05 -8.41
CA THR A 397 1.46 34.33 -7.66
C THR A 397 0.39 33.30 -8.02
N ALA A 398 -0.19 32.65 -7.01
CA ALA A 398 -1.41 31.87 -7.16
C ALA A 398 -2.63 32.74 -6.84
N GLU A 399 -3.65 32.68 -7.70
CA GLU A 399 -4.89 33.42 -7.54
C GLU A 399 -6.08 32.46 -7.42
N ILE A 400 -6.93 32.65 -6.41
CA ILE A 400 -8.20 31.93 -6.25
C ILE A 400 -9.33 32.96 -6.29
N THR A 401 -10.10 32.95 -7.37
CA THR A 401 -11.19 33.89 -7.64
C THR A 401 -12.53 33.25 -7.30
N TYR A 402 -13.37 33.98 -6.58
CA TYR A 402 -14.72 33.54 -6.24
C TYR A 402 -15.71 33.89 -7.36
N ASP A 403 -16.49 32.91 -7.85
CA ASP A 403 -17.49 33.08 -8.91
C ASP A 403 -18.94 32.75 -8.46
N GLY A 404 -19.15 32.47 -7.17
CA GLY A 404 -20.48 32.18 -6.63
C GLY A 404 -21.46 33.37 -6.70
N ASP A 405 -22.77 33.07 -6.83
CA ASP A 405 -23.82 34.09 -6.89
C ASP A 405 -24.09 34.78 -5.53
N LEU A 406 -23.91 34.06 -4.43
CA LEU A 406 -24.14 34.55 -3.07
C LEU A 406 -22.86 35.10 -2.46
N ALA A 407 -22.98 35.97 -1.47
CA ALA A 407 -21.82 36.52 -0.78
C ALA A 407 -21.35 35.53 0.31
N ALA A 408 -20.11 35.06 0.23
CA ALA A 408 -19.48 34.18 1.22
C ALA A 408 -18.72 34.97 2.30
N ASP A 409 -18.51 34.35 3.45
CA ASP A 409 -17.77 34.94 4.57
C ASP A 409 -16.30 34.50 4.50
N PRO A 410 -15.34 35.39 4.19
CA PRO A 410 -13.93 35.02 4.11
C PRO A 410 -13.33 34.65 5.47
N ASP A 411 -13.95 35.03 6.59
CA ASP A 411 -13.51 34.61 7.93
C ASP A 411 -13.70 33.09 8.14
N ARG A 412 -14.49 32.43 7.28
CA ARG A 412 -14.69 30.97 7.27
C ARG A 412 -13.68 30.22 6.41
N LEU A 413 -12.72 30.93 5.80
CA LEU A 413 -11.75 30.39 4.86
C LEU A 413 -10.32 30.59 5.38
N GLU A 414 -9.49 29.58 5.21
CA GLU A 414 -8.04 29.69 5.37
C GLU A 414 -7.31 29.25 4.12
N VAL A 415 -6.19 29.92 3.85
CA VAL A 415 -5.24 29.54 2.80
C VAL A 415 -4.18 28.66 3.44
N VAL A 416 -3.96 27.49 2.84
CA VAL A 416 -2.92 26.54 3.21
C VAL A 416 -1.89 26.50 2.08
N HIS A 417 -0.71 27.06 2.31
CA HIS A 417 0.42 27.03 1.37
C HIS A 417 1.41 25.96 1.83
N ARG A 418 1.54 24.89 1.03
CA ARG A 418 2.60 23.89 1.17
C ARG A 418 3.71 24.20 0.19
N GLN A 419 4.88 24.51 0.71
CA GLN A 419 6.07 24.78 -0.09
C GLN A 419 6.83 23.49 -0.38
N SER A 420 7.09 23.18 -1.64
CA SER A 420 7.88 22.00 -2.03
C SER A 420 9.37 22.33 -2.00
N ASP A 421 10.10 21.72 -1.07
CA ASP A 421 11.55 21.85 -0.99
C ASP A 421 12.21 20.90 -2.01
N GLU A 422 12.18 21.26 -3.31
CA GLU A 422 12.65 20.40 -4.42
C GLU A 422 14.14 20.03 -4.35
N TYR A 423 14.90 20.65 -3.42
CA TYR A 423 16.33 20.41 -3.20
C TYR A 423 16.67 19.71 -1.88
N ARG A 424 15.69 19.24 -1.10
CA ARG A 424 15.92 18.53 0.17
C ARG A 424 14.87 17.45 0.39
N ASN A 425 15.18 16.22 -0.01
CA ASN A 425 14.37 15.03 0.23
C ASN A 425 14.07 14.74 1.73
N ASP A 426 14.68 15.48 2.66
CA ASP A 426 14.69 15.14 4.09
C ASP A 426 13.82 16.06 4.99
N ARG A 427 13.19 17.10 4.42
CA ARG A 427 12.28 18.02 5.13
C ARG A 427 10.87 17.96 4.55
N ARG A 428 9.85 17.76 5.39
CA ARG A 428 8.45 17.91 4.94
C ARG A 428 8.25 19.35 4.44
N PRO A 429 7.38 19.56 3.44
CA PRO A 429 7.04 20.89 2.95
C PRO A 429 6.59 21.77 4.12
N ASP A 430 7.24 22.93 4.30
CA ASP A 430 6.78 23.95 5.24
C ASP A 430 5.33 24.28 4.88
N THR A 431 4.42 24.13 5.85
CA THR A 431 2.99 24.33 5.65
C THR A 431 2.58 25.58 6.41
N ASP A 432 2.35 26.65 5.67
CA ASP A 432 1.86 27.91 6.20
C ASP A 432 0.33 27.96 6.10
N ARG A 433 -0.33 28.27 7.21
CA ARG A 433 -1.78 28.51 7.26
C ARG A 433 -2.06 29.96 7.58
N SER A 434 -2.84 30.62 6.74
CA SER A 434 -3.14 32.05 6.87
C SER A 434 -4.62 32.33 6.63
N ALA A 435 -5.19 33.24 7.44
CA ALA A 435 -6.54 33.73 7.20
C ALA A 435 -6.60 34.55 5.90
N VAL A 436 -7.75 34.54 5.22
CA VAL A 436 -7.99 35.36 4.03
C VAL A 436 -8.11 36.83 4.45
N THR A 437 -7.11 37.66 4.14
CA THR A 437 -7.09 39.09 4.55
C THR A 437 -7.16 40.09 3.39
N ASP A 438 -7.00 39.63 2.15
CA ASP A 438 -7.00 40.48 0.95
C ASP A 438 -8.39 41.06 0.64
N VAL A 439 -9.44 40.40 1.13
CA VAL A 439 -10.83 40.78 0.92
C VAL A 439 -11.40 41.45 2.18
N SER A 440 -11.87 42.68 2.05
CA SER A 440 -12.47 43.44 3.16
C SER A 440 -13.99 43.30 3.16
N GLY A 441 -14.56 42.46 4.03
CA GLY A 441 -16.01 42.26 4.16
C GLY A 441 -16.42 40.86 3.73
N SER A 442 -17.44 40.73 2.89
CA SER A 442 -17.86 39.44 2.31
C SER A 442 -17.20 39.22 0.95
N LEU A 443 -16.89 37.97 0.62
CA LEU A 443 -16.41 37.53 -0.68
C LEU A 443 -17.57 37.51 -1.69
N THR A 444 -17.43 38.24 -2.79
CA THR A 444 -18.44 38.38 -3.86
C THR A 444 -17.85 38.04 -5.22
N ARG A 445 -18.69 37.70 -6.21
CA ARG A 445 -18.23 37.31 -7.55
C ARG A 445 -17.16 38.27 -8.11
N GLY A 446 -16.02 37.71 -8.47
CA GLY A 446 -14.83 38.39 -9.01
C GLY A 446 -13.81 38.84 -7.96
N ASP A 447 -14.10 38.70 -6.66
CA ASP A 447 -13.10 38.92 -5.62
C ASP A 447 -12.06 37.79 -5.67
N THR A 448 -10.79 38.16 -5.52
CA THR A 448 -9.65 37.25 -5.71
C THR A 448 -8.77 37.24 -4.47
N ILE A 449 -8.39 36.04 -4.05
CA ILE A 449 -7.44 35.76 -2.98
C ILE A 449 -6.09 35.50 -3.66
N THR A 450 -5.06 36.25 -3.28
CA THR A 450 -3.74 36.20 -3.92
C THR A 450 -2.71 35.65 -2.95
N VAL A 451 -1.92 34.69 -3.38
CA VAL A 451 -0.82 34.10 -2.61
C VAL A 451 0.46 34.34 -3.40
N ASP A 452 1.35 35.16 -2.86
CA ASP A 452 2.68 35.45 -3.42
C ASP A 452 3.70 34.37 -3.01
N ASP A 453 4.89 34.42 -3.61
CA ASP A 453 6.03 33.51 -3.32
C ASP A 453 5.67 32.02 -3.55
N VAL A 454 4.88 31.72 -4.58
CA VAL A 454 4.47 30.35 -4.93
C VAL A 454 5.34 29.81 -6.08
N THR A 455 6.11 28.77 -5.78
CA THR A 455 7.10 28.18 -6.68
C THR A 455 6.69 26.78 -7.19
N TYR A 456 7.45 26.21 -8.13
CA TYR A 456 7.15 24.88 -8.64
C TYR A 456 7.23 23.79 -7.57
N GLY A 457 6.25 22.88 -7.61
CA GLY A 457 6.05 21.86 -6.59
C GLY A 457 5.12 22.30 -5.47
N ASP A 458 4.95 23.60 -5.25
CA ASP A 458 4.07 24.13 -4.22
C ASP A 458 2.61 23.76 -4.47
N ARG A 459 1.87 23.69 -3.37
CA ARG A 459 0.42 23.53 -3.38
C ARG A 459 -0.21 24.58 -2.50
N VAL A 460 -1.05 25.41 -3.10
CA VAL A 460 -1.93 26.34 -2.39
C VAL A 460 -3.32 25.73 -2.36
N SER A 461 -3.90 25.58 -1.17
CA SER A 461 -5.25 25.09 -0.97
C SER A 461 -6.08 26.14 -0.24
N LEU A 462 -7.36 26.27 -0.60
CA LEU A 462 -8.35 27.03 0.15
C LEU A 462 -9.22 26.05 0.93
N GLU A 463 -9.21 26.14 2.25
CA GLU A 463 -9.91 25.22 3.15
C GLU A 463 -10.90 25.99 4.04
N LEU A 464 -11.92 25.29 4.55
CA LEU A 464 -12.80 25.85 5.57
C LEU A 464 -12.05 25.95 6.90
N THR A 465 -12.27 27.03 7.67
CA THR A 465 -11.76 27.15 9.06
C THR A 465 -12.57 26.31 10.05
N ALA A 466 -13.74 25.83 9.63
CA ALA A 466 -14.56 24.94 10.43
C ALA A 466 -13.87 23.57 10.58
N PRO A 467 -14.04 22.91 11.75
CA PRO A 467 -13.56 21.55 11.92
C PRO A 467 -14.19 20.63 10.86
N PRO A 468 -13.48 19.59 10.42
CA PRO A 468 -14.04 18.63 9.48
C PRO A 468 -15.16 17.83 10.15
N ASN A 469 -16.09 17.31 9.35
CA ASN A 469 -17.06 16.33 9.83
C ASN A 469 -16.36 15.14 10.55
N PRO A 470 -16.94 14.62 11.63
CA PRO A 470 -16.26 13.67 12.53
C PRO A 470 -15.79 12.43 11.78
N ASN A 471 -14.66 11.85 12.22
CA ASN A 471 -14.03 10.70 11.57
C ASN A 471 -13.62 10.92 10.10
N ARG A 472 -13.43 12.17 9.67
CA ARG A 472 -12.95 12.52 8.32
C ARG A 472 -11.87 13.62 8.37
N GLY A 473 -11.04 13.68 7.33
CA GLY A 473 -10.05 14.75 7.16
C GLY A 473 -10.62 16.03 6.53
N GLN A 474 -9.90 17.14 6.67
CA GLN A 474 -10.19 18.41 5.99
C GLN A 474 -10.12 18.24 4.47
N GLN A 475 -11.06 18.85 3.74
CA GLN A 475 -11.04 18.93 2.28
C GLN A 475 -10.86 20.38 1.84
N SER A 476 -10.23 20.59 0.68
CA SER A 476 -10.03 21.93 0.11
C SER A 476 -11.17 22.26 -0.85
N LEU A 477 -11.74 23.46 -0.71
CA LEU A 477 -12.75 24.04 -1.62
C LEU A 477 -12.15 24.32 -3.00
N ALA A 478 -10.91 24.79 -3.03
CA ALA A 478 -10.13 25.02 -4.25
C ALA A 478 -8.66 24.72 -3.97
N HIS A 479 -7.89 24.39 -5.00
CA HIS A 479 -6.45 24.27 -4.86
C HIS A 479 -5.72 24.57 -6.17
N VAL A 480 -4.55 25.21 -6.04
CA VAL A 480 -3.58 25.40 -7.10
C VAL A 480 -2.39 24.50 -6.78
N ARG A 481 -2.08 23.56 -7.67
CA ARG A 481 -0.82 22.82 -7.61
C ARG A 481 0.10 23.35 -8.70
N VAL A 482 1.15 24.04 -8.30
CA VAL A 482 2.08 24.66 -9.23
C VAL A 482 3.03 23.58 -9.75
N ARG A 483 2.93 23.31 -11.05
CA ARG A 483 3.81 22.38 -11.75
C ARG A 483 4.28 23.01 -13.05
N PRO A 484 5.49 22.67 -13.50
CA PRO A 484 5.90 23.02 -14.85
C PRO A 484 4.92 22.43 -15.89
N PRO A 485 4.72 23.09 -17.04
CA PRO A 485 3.98 22.52 -18.16
C PRO A 485 4.57 21.18 -18.58
N ARG A 486 3.71 20.26 -19.02
CA ARG A 486 4.11 18.92 -19.41
C ARG A 486 4.14 18.78 -20.92
N LEU A 487 5.25 18.30 -21.45
CA LEU A 487 5.36 17.84 -22.82
C LEU A 487 5.76 16.38 -22.85
N SER A 488 5.42 15.69 -23.94
CA SER A 488 5.92 14.35 -24.20
C SER A 488 6.74 14.32 -25.48
N LEU A 489 7.88 13.63 -25.42
CA LEU A 489 8.73 13.32 -26.55
C LEU A 489 8.51 11.85 -26.95
N ARG A 490 7.92 11.62 -28.12
CA ARG A 490 7.70 10.28 -28.66
C ARG A 490 8.40 10.14 -30.00
N ARG A 491 9.22 9.11 -30.15
CA ARG A 491 9.82 8.74 -31.43
C ARG A 491 9.13 7.49 -31.96
N HIS A 492 8.64 7.52 -33.19
CA HIS A 492 8.00 6.39 -33.86
C HIS A 492 8.49 6.31 -35.31
N GLU A 493 9.04 5.17 -35.73
CA GLU A 493 9.55 4.93 -37.09
C GLU A 493 10.48 6.08 -37.61
N GLY A 494 11.35 6.60 -36.74
CA GLY A 494 12.28 7.69 -37.05
C GLY A 494 11.68 9.10 -36.98
N THR A 495 10.36 9.25 -36.88
CA THR A 495 9.66 10.53 -36.70
C THR A 495 9.62 10.89 -35.22
N LEU A 496 10.02 12.12 -34.87
CA LEU A 496 9.90 12.65 -33.51
C LEU A 496 8.63 13.50 -33.41
N VAL A 497 7.77 13.17 -32.47
CA VAL A 497 6.57 13.93 -32.12
C VAL A 497 6.78 14.56 -30.74
N VAL A 498 6.66 15.88 -30.68
CA VAL A 498 6.66 16.66 -29.44
C VAL A 498 5.23 17.12 -29.20
N ARG A 499 4.60 16.67 -28.12
CA ARG A 499 3.21 16.99 -27.80
C ARG A 499 3.08 17.76 -26.51
N TYR A 500 2.28 18.82 -26.52
CA TYR A 500 1.87 19.53 -25.31
C TYR A 500 0.75 18.77 -24.58
N HIS A 501 0.90 18.54 -23.28
CA HIS A 501 -0.07 17.86 -22.41
C HIS A 501 -0.40 18.67 -21.15
N GLY A 502 -0.26 19.99 -21.20
CA GLY A 502 -0.66 20.85 -20.08
C GLY A 502 -2.17 20.99 -19.99
N ASP A 503 -2.65 21.18 -18.75
CA ASP A 503 -4.07 21.37 -18.43
C ASP A 503 -4.58 22.79 -18.80
N GLN A 504 -3.68 23.72 -19.15
CA GLN A 504 -3.97 25.11 -19.47
C GLN A 504 -3.51 25.45 -20.89
N GLU A 505 -4.25 26.32 -21.57
CA GLU A 505 -3.77 26.89 -22.84
C GLU A 505 -2.62 27.89 -22.59
N ARG A 506 -1.57 27.84 -23.41
CA ARG A 506 -0.37 28.70 -23.25
C ARG A 506 0.05 29.32 -24.58
N ASP A 507 0.77 30.45 -24.55
CA ASP A 507 1.32 31.03 -25.78
C ASP A 507 2.41 30.11 -26.34
N ALA A 508 2.38 29.89 -27.65
CA ALA A 508 3.36 29.04 -28.30
C ALA A 508 4.76 29.69 -28.32
N ASP A 509 4.87 31.01 -28.19
CA ASP A 509 6.14 31.74 -28.04
C ASP A 509 6.79 31.52 -26.65
N ASP A 510 6.06 30.97 -25.67
CA ASP A 510 6.61 30.65 -24.35
C ASP A 510 7.47 29.38 -24.35
N PHE A 511 7.54 28.64 -25.47
CA PHE A 511 8.27 27.39 -25.55
C PHE A 511 9.33 27.43 -26.65
N ARG A 512 10.54 26.96 -26.32
CA ARG A 512 11.64 26.81 -27.27
C ARG A 512 12.13 25.38 -27.30
N LEU A 513 12.06 24.77 -28.46
CA LEU A 513 12.61 23.43 -28.72
C LEU A 513 14.06 23.54 -29.20
N LEU A 514 14.95 22.81 -28.56
CA LEU A 514 16.37 22.71 -28.86
C LEU A 514 16.74 21.28 -29.29
N PHE A 515 17.58 21.17 -30.31
CA PHE A 515 18.30 19.96 -30.70
C PHE A 515 19.79 20.21 -30.52
N ASP A 516 20.46 19.44 -29.65
CA ASP A 516 21.87 19.62 -29.28
C ASP A 516 22.21 21.07 -28.90
N ASP A 517 21.40 21.66 -27.99
CA ASP A 517 21.48 23.07 -27.56
C ASP A 517 21.24 24.13 -28.65
N GLU A 518 20.91 23.74 -29.88
CA GLU A 518 20.59 24.66 -30.98
C GLU A 518 19.07 24.71 -31.22
N PRO A 519 18.46 25.89 -31.41
CA PRO A 519 17.03 25.99 -31.70
C PRO A 519 16.64 25.19 -32.94
N ALA A 520 15.62 24.34 -32.81
CA ALA A 520 15.09 23.55 -33.93
C ALA A 520 14.56 24.45 -35.06
N ASP A 521 14.62 23.95 -36.30
CA ASP A 521 14.17 24.67 -37.51
C ASP A 521 12.68 25.03 -37.51
N VAL A 522 11.88 24.28 -36.73
CA VAL A 522 10.45 24.50 -36.53
C VAL A 522 10.19 24.60 -35.04
N GLN A 523 9.56 25.69 -34.62
CA GLN A 523 9.13 25.93 -33.25
C GLN A 523 7.61 25.81 -33.12
N PHE A 524 7.10 25.77 -31.89
CA PHE A 524 5.66 25.77 -31.60
C PHE A 524 4.97 27.01 -32.20
N ALA A 525 5.58 28.18 -32.00
CA ALA A 525 5.12 29.47 -32.53
C ALA A 525 5.02 29.54 -34.07
N ASP A 526 5.72 28.66 -34.79
CA ASP A 526 5.60 28.61 -36.26
C ASP A 526 4.31 27.91 -36.72
N ARG A 527 3.63 27.16 -35.84
CA ARG A 527 2.46 26.33 -36.16
C ARG A 527 1.19 26.80 -35.51
N ALA A 528 1.26 27.26 -34.27
CA ALA A 528 0.12 27.76 -33.51
C ALA A 528 0.52 29.04 -32.78
N GLU A 529 -0.47 29.92 -32.52
CA GLU A 529 -0.29 31.05 -31.59
C GLU A 529 -0.53 30.59 -30.14
N THR A 530 -1.25 29.48 -29.94
CA THR A 530 -1.63 28.96 -28.62
C THR A 530 -1.51 27.44 -28.61
N LEU A 531 -0.95 26.88 -27.55
CA LEU A 531 -0.84 25.44 -27.31
C LEU A 531 -2.01 24.97 -26.45
N SER A 532 -2.76 24.00 -26.97
CA SER A 532 -3.72 23.18 -26.23
C SER A 532 -3.21 21.73 -26.12
N SER A 533 -3.84 20.91 -25.28
CA SER A 533 -3.45 19.51 -24.95
C SER A 533 -3.32 18.54 -26.16
N ASP A 534 -3.80 18.93 -27.33
CA ASP A 534 -3.69 18.16 -28.58
C ASP A 534 -2.70 18.79 -29.58
N THR A 535 -1.96 19.81 -29.17
CA THR A 535 -1.00 20.47 -30.06
C THR A 535 0.28 19.65 -30.18
N GLU A 536 0.57 19.23 -31.41
CA GLU A 536 1.70 18.36 -31.75
C GLU A 536 2.63 19.03 -32.77
N LEU A 537 3.93 18.86 -32.55
CA LEU A 537 4.97 19.14 -33.54
C LEU A 537 5.60 17.85 -34.00
N GLU A 538 5.45 17.57 -35.29
CA GLU A 538 6.13 16.45 -35.95
C GLU A 538 7.41 16.94 -36.61
N PHE A 539 8.51 16.25 -36.27
CA PHE A 539 9.80 16.32 -36.92
C PHE A 539 9.99 15.03 -37.70
N GLY A 540 10.57 15.13 -38.90
CA GLY A 540 10.91 13.95 -39.71
C GLY A 540 12.02 13.11 -39.07
N GLU A 541 12.87 12.51 -39.90
CA GLU A 541 14.00 11.71 -39.41
C GLU A 541 14.99 12.58 -38.61
N VAL A 542 14.92 12.50 -37.28
CA VAL A 542 15.92 13.06 -36.37
C VAL A 542 16.91 11.96 -36.00
N PRO A 543 18.24 12.18 -36.11
CA PRO A 543 19.25 11.17 -35.77
C PRO A 543 19.16 10.71 -34.32
N HIS A 544 19.40 9.42 -34.06
CA HIS A 544 19.67 8.95 -32.70
C HIS A 544 20.94 9.60 -32.13
N GLY A 545 21.02 9.73 -30.81
CA GLY A 545 22.08 10.46 -30.11
C GLY A 545 21.86 11.98 -30.05
N THR A 546 20.86 12.54 -30.75
CA THR A 546 20.51 13.97 -30.61
C THR A 546 19.89 14.21 -29.23
N THR A 547 20.36 15.21 -28.47
CA THR A 547 19.72 15.67 -27.24
C THR A 547 18.59 16.63 -27.60
N VAL A 548 17.35 16.27 -27.26
CA VAL A 548 16.18 17.12 -27.48
C VAL A 548 15.77 17.73 -26.14
N ALA A 549 15.72 19.06 -26.08
CA ALA A 549 15.27 19.78 -24.90
C ALA A 549 14.14 20.75 -25.25
N VAL A 550 13.18 20.89 -24.34
CA VAL A 550 12.14 21.92 -24.39
C VAL A 550 12.37 22.87 -23.23
N GLU A 551 12.66 24.12 -23.56
CA GLU A 551 12.71 25.20 -22.60
C GLU A 551 11.38 25.94 -22.56
N TRP A 552 10.97 26.30 -21.35
CA TRP A 552 9.86 27.20 -21.09
C TRP A 552 10.39 28.57 -20.70
N LEU A 553 9.92 29.60 -21.41
CA LEU A 553 10.43 30.96 -21.44
C LEU A 553 9.55 31.97 -20.69
N GLU A 554 8.36 31.57 -20.24
CA GLU A 554 7.47 32.44 -19.46
C GLU A 554 8.11 32.88 -18.12
N PRO A 555 8.82 32.00 -17.38
CA PRO A 555 9.52 32.42 -16.16
C PRO A 555 10.69 33.37 -16.46
N ASP A 556 11.02 34.25 -15.51
CA ASP A 556 12.13 35.22 -15.65
C ASP A 556 13.48 34.54 -15.94
N ASP A 557 13.69 33.33 -15.39
CA ASP A 557 14.79 32.43 -15.70
C ASP A 557 14.25 31.21 -16.48
N PRO A 558 14.53 31.09 -17.80
CA PRO A 558 14.08 29.97 -18.61
C PRO A 558 14.45 28.62 -18.01
N SER A 559 13.49 27.72 -17.99
CA SER A 559 13.64 26.41 -17.36
C SER A 559 13.48 25.30 -18.39
N VAL A 560 14.37 24.31 -18.37
CA VAL A 560 14.24 23.10 -19.18
C VAL A 560 13.19 22.21 -18.52
N ILE A 561 12.07 22.00 -19.20
CA ILE A 561 10.92 21.24 -18.67
C ILE A 561 10.85 19.81 -19.20
N GLU A 562 11.59 19.51 -20.27
CA GLU A 562 11.75 18.17 -20.82
C GLU A 562 13.10 18.10 -21.53
N GLU A 563 13.91 17.09 -21.24
CA GLU A 563 15.20 16.83 -21.90
C GLU A 563 15.41 15.34 -22.09
N ARG A 564 15.80 14.92 -23.30
CA ARG A 564 16.01 13.51 -23.61
C ARG A 564 16.98 13.31 -24.78
N VAL A 565 17.94 12.41 -24.59
CA VAL A 565 18.74 11.86 -25.69
C VAL A 565 17.89 10.87 -26.50
N LEU A 566 17.79 11.09 -27.81
CA LEU A 566 17.04 10.19 -28.69
C LEU A 566 17.76 8.85 -28.83
N ARG A 567 17.10 7.78 -28.36
CA ARG A 567 17.59 6.40 -28.47
C ARG A 567 17.39 5.86 -29.88
N PRO A 568 18.27 4.97 -30.37
CA PRO A 568 18.05 4.30 -31.64
C PRO A 568 16.85 3.34 -31.55
N HIS A 569 16.09 3.25 -32.62
CA HIS A 569 15.05 2.25 -32.80
C HIS A 569 15.68 0.98 -33.37
N ALA A 570 15.91 -0.01 -32.51
CA ALA A 570 16.47 -1.31 -32.88
C ALA A 570 15.71 -2.43 -32.18
N ARG A 571 15.43 -3.49 -32.94
CA ARG A 571 14.92 -4.76 -32.44
C ARG A 571 16.01 -5.80 -32.62
N VAL A 572 16.49 -6.30 -31.49
CA VAL A 572 17.51 -7.35 -31.43
C VAL A 572 16.96 -8.51 -30.64
N ASP A 573 16.86 -9.66 -31.30
CA ASP A 573 16.45 -10.91 -30.68
C ASP A 573 17.73 -11.69 -30.33
N ILE A 574 17.87 -12.11 -29.07
CA ILE A 574 19.04 -12.88 -28.63
C ILE A 574 18.59 -14.28 -28.26
N THR A 575 19.14 -15.28 -28.96
CA THR A 575 18.82 -16.70 -28.75
C THR A 575 20.02 -17.45 -28.22
N TYR A 576 19.79 -18.50 -27.43
CA TYR A 576 20.84 -19.37 -26.91
C TYR A 576 20.71 -20.78 -27.49
N ASP A 577 21.85 -21.34 -27.91
CA ASP A 577 22.00 -22.72 -28.32
C ASP A 577 22.77 -23.47 -27.23
N ASP A 578 22.10 -24.35 -26.51
CA ASP A 578 22.69 -25.13 -25.41
C ASP A 578 23.58 -26.29 -25.89
N GLU A 579 23.39 -26.81 -27.11
CA GLU A 579 24.28 -27.86 -27.67
C GLU A 579 25.67 -27.26 -27.94
N ASP A 580 25.70 -26.04 -28.50
CA ASP A 580 26.92 -25.33 -28.86
C ASP A 580 27.45 -24.38 -27.77
N GLY A 581 26.66 -24.06 -26.73
CA GLY A 581 27.02 -23.12 -25.67
C GLY A 581 27.24 -21.70 -26.18
N THR A 582 26.40 -21.27 -27.13
CA THR A 582 26.59 -20.01 -27.87
C THR A 582 25.30 -19.19 -27.86
N ALA A 583 25.40 -17.89 -27.57
CA ALA A 583 24.31 -16.94 -27.77
C ALA A 583 24.51 -16.18 -29.08
N VAL A 584 23.44 -16.01 -29.84
CA VAL A 584 23.41 -15.27 -31.10
C VAL A 584 22.51 -14.07 -30.93
N ALA A 585 23.06 -12.87 -31.10
CA ALA A 585 22.31 -11.63 -31.16
C ALA A 585 22.00 -11.31 -32.62
N ASP A 586 20.73 -11.44 -33.00
CA ASP A 586 20.23 -11.20 -34.35
C ASP A 586 19.56 -9.83 -34.43
N TYR A 587 20.08 -8.95 -35.28
CA TYR A 587 19.42 -7.67 -35.56
C TYR A 587 18.26 -7.91 -36.53
N THR A 588 17.02 -7.86 -36.05
CA THR A 588 15.84 -8.21 -36.86
C THR A 588 15.17 -7.02 -37.55
N ASP A 589 15.10 -5.85 -36.92
CA ASP A 589 14.45 -4.66 -37.50
C ASP A 589 14.88 -3.34 -36.83
N GLY A 590 15.09 -2.26 -37.59
CA GLY A 590 15.51 -0.97 -37.02
C GLY A 590 16.45 -0.12 -37.88
N GLU A 591 17.04 0.91 -37.28
CA GLU A 591 17.97 1.84 -37.93
C GLU A 591 19.43 1.34 -37.93
N GLU A 592 20.23 1.73 -38.92
CA GLU A 592 21.67 1.38 -38.94
C GLU A 592 22.40 2.14 -37.81
N ILE A 593 23.08 1.40 -36.93
CA ILE A 593 23.81 1.97 -35.78
C ILE A 593 25.31 1.77 -36.03
N PRO A 594 26.18 2.78 -35.78
CA PRO A 594 27.63 2.57 -35.81
C PRO A 594 28.03 1.44 -34.86
N ALA A 595 28.81 0.47 -35.35
CA ALA A 595 29.15 -0.70 -34.54
C ALA A 595 30.04 -0.35 -33.34
N ASP A 596 30.78 0.77 -33.41
CA ASP A 596 31.56 1.34 -32.31
C ASP A 596 30.69 1.92 -31.18
N ASP A 597 29.41 2.21 -31.45
CA ASP A 597 28.45 2.71 -30.45
C ASP A 597 27.67 1.56 -29.79
N LEU A 598 27.98 0.30 -30.13
CA LEU A 598 27.35 -0.89 -29.60
C LEU A 598 28.33 -1.74 -28.80
N GLU A 599 27.90 -2.21 -27.63
CA GLU A 599 28.66 -3.12 -26.80
C GLU A 599 27.83 -4.37 -26.47
N LEU A 600 28.29 -5.53 -26.89
CA LEU A 600 27.74 -6.82 -26.46
C LEU A 600 28.34 -7.17 -25.10
N ARG A 601 27.50 -7.33 -24.09
CA ARG A 601 27.92 -7.64 -22.71
C ARG A 601 27.42 -9.02 -22.29
N ILE A 602 28.27 -9.74 -21.56
CA ILE A 602 27.92 -10.92 -20.79
C ILE A 602 27.97 -10.50 -19.32
N ASN A 603 26.82 -10.52 -18.65
CA ASN A 603 26.59 -9.94 -17.33
C ASN A 603 26.96 -8.45 -17.30
N THR A 604 28.10 -8.11 -16.68
CA THR A 604 28.62 -6.75 -16.58
C THR A 604 29.89 -6.53 -17.41
N GLU A 605 30.42 -7.58 -18.04
CA GLU A 605 31.68 -7.53 -18.77
C GLU A 605 31.44 -7.52 -20.29
N PRO A 606 32.27 -6.81 -21.07
CA PRO A 606 32.22 -6.91 -22.53
C PRO A 606 32.53 -8.34 -22.98
N ALA A 607 31.72 -8.84 -23.93
CA ALA A 607 31.96 -10.13 -24.57
C ALA A 607 33.28 -10.15 -25.37
N ASP A 608 33.85 -11.34 -25.56
CA ASP A 608 35.09 -11.52 -26.35
C ASP A 608 34.96 -11.08 -27.81
N ARG A 609 33.74 -11.08 -28.35
CA ARG A 609 33.42 -10.55 -29.69
C ARG A 609 32.46 -9.38 -29.56
N GLN A 610 32.81 -8.29 -30.21
CA GLN A 610 32.01 -7.07 -30.27
C GLN A 610 31.49 -6.82 -31.68
N PRO A 611 30.37 -6.10 -31.86
CA PRO A 611 29.88 -5.71 -33.18
C PRO A 611 30.95 -5.02 -34.03
N ALA A 612 31.75 -4.14 -33.42
CA ALA A 612 32.85 -3.41 -34.07
C ALA A 612 34.00 -4.29 -34.59
N ASP A 613 34.10 -5.56 -34.16
CA ASP A 613 35.12 -6.48 -34.66
C ASP A 613 34.79 -7.00 -36.08
N GLU A 614 33.51 -7.04 -36.44
CA GLU A 614 33.03 -7.61 -37.71
C GLU A 614 32.37 -6.58 -38.64
N TYR A 615 31.72 -5.57 -38.06
CA TYR A 615 30.93 -4.59 -38.80
C TYR A 615 31.45 -3.16 -38.56
N GLU A 616 31.32 -2.30 -39.57
CA GLU A 616 31.47 -0.84 -39.39
C GLU A 616 30.14 -0.22 -38.88
N THR A 617 29.02 -0.82 -39.27
CA THR A 617 27.65 -0.46 -38.89
C THR A 617 26.86 -1.74 -38.69
N PHE A 618 26.08 -1.82 -37.62
CA PHE A 618 25.19 -2.95 -37.33
C PHE A 618 23.78 -2.61 -37.81
N ALA A 619 23.20 -3.47 -38.65
CA ALA A 619 21.94 -3.21 -39.36
C ALA A 619 21.04 -4.47 -39.39
N PRO A 620 19.74 -4.33 -39.71
CA PRO A 620 18.84 -5.47 -39.83
C PRO A 620 19.37 -6.55 -40.80
N GLY A 621 19.49 -7.77 -40.30
CA GLY A 621 20.06 -8.93 -40.98
C GLY A 621 21.51 -9.24 -40.59
N ASP A 622 22.17 -8.40 -39.80
CA ASP A 622 23.46 -8.71 -39.18
C ASP A 622 23.25 -9.54 -37.91
N ASP A 623 24.15 -10.49 -37.67
CA ASP A 623 24.17 -11.34 -36.49
C ASP A 623 25.55 -11.36 -35.85
N LEU A 624 25.58 -11.61 -34.53
CA LEU A 624 26.81 -11.77 -33.77
C LEU A 624 26.68 -12.92 -32.77
N SER A 625 27.52 -13.94 -32.93
CA SER A 625 27.60 -15.09 -32.02
C SER A 625 28.71 -14.92 -30.98
N THR A 626 28.42 -15.19 -29.69
CA THR A 626 29.41 -15.28 -28.61
C THR A 626 29.24 -16.54 -27.78
N ALA A 627 30.35 -17.13 -27.33
CA ALA A 627 30.31 -18.24 -26.38
C ALA A 627 29.85 -17.71 -25.01
N VAL A 628 28.99 -18.46 -24.34
CA VAL A 628 28.42 -18.07 -23.04
C VAL A 628 28.05 -19.32 -22.26
N THR A 629 28.27 -19.30 -20.95
CA THR A 629 27.84 -20.37 -20.06
C THR A 629 26.40 -20.16 -19.60
N PRO A 630 25.67 -21.24 -19.25
CA PRO A 630 24.38 -21.14 -18.58
C PRO A 630 24.38 -20.19 -17.39
N PHE A 631 23.23 -19.58 -17.12
CA PHE A 631 22.96 -18.62 -16.06
C PHE A 631 23.68 -17.26 -16.19
N ALA A 632 24.00 -16.86 -17.43
CA ALA A 632 24.51 -15.54 -17.74
C ALA A 632 23.47 -14.66 -18.46
N VAL A 633 23.58 -13.35 -18.30
CA VAL A 633 22.78 -12.37 -19.05
C VAL A 633 23.55 -11.93 -20.27
N VAL A 634 22.98 -12.08 -21.45
CA VAL A 634 23.55 -11.52 -22.68
C VAL A 634 22.72 -10.32 -23.08
N LYS A 635 23.35 -9.16 -23.21
CA LYS A 635 22.68 -7.92 -23.62
C LYS A 635 23.49 -7.16 -24.64
N LEU A 636 22.80 -6.59 -25.64
CA LEU A 636 23.38 -5.63 -26.56
C LEU A 636 23.01 -4.22 -26.09
N VAL A 637 24.02 -3.41 -25.82
CA VAL A 637 23.86 -2.06 -25.27
C VAL A 637 24.30 -1.05 -26.31
N TRP A 638 23.47 -0.03 -26.55
CA TRP A 638 23.87 1.18 -27.24
C TRP A 638 24.47 2.16 -26.25
N THR A 639 25.61 2.74 -26.62
CA THR A 639 26.35 3.73 -25.85
C THR A 639 26.27 5.06 -26.59
N GLY A 640 25.38 5.92 -26.11
CA GLY A 640 25.13 7.25 -26.65
C GLY A 640 26.07 8.33 -26.10
N PRO A 641 25.82 9.60 -26.45
CA PRO A 641 26.52 10.73 -25.85
C PRO A 641 26.21 10.88 -24.36
N GLU A 642 27.05 11.63 -23.66
CA GLU A 642 26.88 11.99 -22.24
C GLU A 642 26.75 10.76 -21.32
N ASP A 643 27.46 9.68 -21.65
CA ASP A 643 27.43 8.40 -20.94
C ASP A 643 26.02 7.77 -20.86
N THR A 644 25.14 8.11 -21.81
CA THR A 644 23.80 7.50 -21.94
C THR A 644 23.93 6.06 -22.44
N GLU A 645 23.31 5.10 -21.75
CA GLU A 645 23.22 3.72 -22.20
C GLU A 645 21.76 3.31 -22.44
N ASP A 646 21.51 2.49 -23.47
CA ASP A 646 20.21 1.87 -23.74
C ASP A 646 20.36 0.40 -24.11
N VAL A 647 19.49 -0.45 -23.59
CA VAL A 647 19.54 -1.90 -23.86
C VAL A 647 18.65 -2.21 -25.06
N LEU A 648 19.25 -2.59 -26.19
CA LEU A 648 18.55 -2.88 -27.44
C LEU A 648 17.99 -4.31 -27.51
N GLY A 649 18.62 -5.23 -26.78
CA GLY A 649 18.20 -6.62 -26.67
C GLY A 649 18.82 -7.24 -25.43
N ARG A 650 18.07 -8.14 -24.77
CA ARG A 650 18.53 -8.89 -23.60
C ARG A 650 17.94 -10.29 -23.61
N THR A 651 18.73 -11.27 -23.20
CA THR A 651 18.25 -12.61 -22.87
C THR A 651 19.02 -13.19 -21.69
N PHE A 652 18.38 -14.14 -21.01
CA PHE A 652 19.01 -14.97 -19.98
C PHE A 652 19.27 -16.34 -20.57
N VAL A 653 20.46 -16.86 -20.33
CA VAL A 653 20.93 -18.09 -20.96
C VAL A 653 20.70 -19.27 -20.00
N GLY A 654 20.09 -20.35 -20.47
CA GLY A 654 19.87 -21.58 -19.70
C GLY A 654 18.77 -21.60 -18.63
N PRO A 655 17.77 -20.69 -18.55
CA PRO A 655 16.65 -20.88 -17.62
C PRO A 655 15.87 -22.17 -17.92
N GLU A 656 15.77 -22.58 -19.19
CA GLU A 656 15.18 -23.85 -19.62
C GLU A 656 15.98 -25.11 -19.23
N SER A 657 17.17 -24.95 -18.64
CA SER A 657 18.05 -26.06 -18.25
C SER A 657 17.78 -26.58 -16.83
N LEU A 658 16.63 -26.24 -16.23
CA LEU A 658 16.19 -26.69 -14.92
C LEU A 658 14.84 -27.39 -15.04
N ASP A 659 14.65 -28.45 -14.26
CA ASP A 659 13.41 -29.23 -14.19
C ASP A 659 13.15 -29.63 -12.72
N ALA A 660 11.89 -29.79 -12.32
CA ALA A 660 11.52 -30.09 -10.94
C ALA A 660 10.42 -31.15 -10.82
N THR A 661 10.51 -32.00 -9.81
CA THR A 661 9.50 -33.04 -9.52
C THR A 661 9.13 -33.03 -8.04
N TYR A 662 7.84 -33.11 -7.73
CA TYR A 662 7.33 -33.19 -6.36
C TYR A 662 6.91 -34.62 -5.99
N ASP A 663 7.35 -35.09 -4.82
CA ASP A 663 6.87 -36.31 -4.17
C ASP A 663 5.90 -35.94 -3.03
N PRO A 664 4.58 -36.13 -3.20
CA PRO A 664 3.59 -35.78 -2.18
C PRO A 664 3.61 -36.70 -0.96
N ASP A 665 4.11 -37.94 -1.09
CA ASP A 665 4.18 -38.88 0.05
C ASP A 665 5.34 -38.51 0.99
N ALA A 666 6.39 -37.91 0.44
CA ALA A 666 7.58 -37.49 1.17
C ALA A 666 7.60 -35.99 1.49
N GLU A 667 6.70 -35.20 0.89
CA GLU A 667 6.68 -33.73 0.94
C GLU A 667 8.03 -33.13 0.49
N THR A 668 8.58 -33.66 -0.61
CA THR A 668 9.91 -33.26 -1.12
C THR A 668 9.87 -32.83 -2.58
N VAL A 669 10.65 -31.82 -2.96
CA VAL A 669 10.89 -31.45 -4.36
C VAL A 669 12.33 -31.79 -4.77
N GLU A 670 12.48 -32.55 -5.86
CA GLU A 670 13.76 -32.76 -6.53
C GLU A 670 13.91 -31.77 -7.69
N LEU A 671 14.94 -30.91 -7.64
CA LEU A 671 15.29 -29.97 -8.70
C LEU A 671 16.53 -30.49 -9.44
N VAL A 672 16.43 -30.67 -10.75
CA VAL A 672 17.43 -31.33 -11.60
C VAL A 672 17.94 -30.36 -12.67
N TYR A 673 19.26 -30.33 -12.87
CA TYR A 673 19.87 -29.64 -13.99
C TYR A 673 19.84 -30.50 -15.26
N THR A 674 19.18 -30.02 -16.31
CA THR A 674 18.95 -30.75 -17.57
C THR A 674 19.79 -30.24 -18.73
N GLY A 675 20.52 -29.13 -18.57
CA GLY A 675 21.34 -28.53 -19.62
C GLY A 675 22.52 -29.40 -20.07
N GLU A 676 22.93 -29.23 -21.33
CA GLU A 676 24.05 -29.92 -21.99
C GLU A 676 25.41 -29.24 -21.73
N GLN A 677 25.42 -27.93 -21.48
CA GLN A 677 26.63 -27.21 -21.04
C GLN A 677 26.86 -27.31 -19.53
N PRO A 678 28.12 -27.25 -19.06
CA PRO A 678 28.40 -27.12 -17.64
C PRO A 678 28.04 -25.71 -17.13
N ALA A 679 27.46 -25.63 -15.94
CA ALA A 679 27.03 -24.37 -15.33
C ALA A 679 27.67 -24.13 -13.95
N ASP A 680 27.77 -22.87 -13.56
CA ASP A 680 28.25 -22.48 -12.22
C ASP A 680 27.05 -22.44 -11.25
N PRO A 681 26.99 -23.31 -10.22
CA PRO A 681 25.89 -23.28 -9.25
C PRO A 681 26.00 -22.12 -8.25
N SER A 682 27.16 -21.46 -8.12
CA SER A 682 27.35 -20.40 -7.11
C SER A 682 26.54 -19.13 -7.39
N VAL A 683 26.04 -18.98 -8.62
CA VAL A 683 25.16 -17.86 -9.00
C VAL A 683 23.68 -18.18 -8.80
N LEU A 684 23.32 -19.40 -8.44
CA LEU A 684 21.93 -19.78 -8.15
C LEU A 684 21.64 -19.60 -6.66
N SER A 685 20.39 -19.30 -6.32
CA SER A 685 19.85 -19.30 -4.97
C SER A 685 18.42 -19.80 -5.08
N ILE A 686 17.89 -20.49 -4.08
CA ILE A 686 16.52 -21.00 -4.09
C ILE A 686 15.76 -20.28 -2.99
N ASP A 687 14.67 -19.63 -3.37
CA ASP A 687 13.70 -19.01 -2.48
C ASP A 687 12.49 -19.94 -2.36
N TYR A 688 11.98 -20.09 -1.15
CA TYR A 688 10.80 -20.86 -0.82
C TYR A 688 9.79 -19.94 -0.12
N THR A 689 8.59 -19.81 -0.68
CA THR A 689 7.51 -19.02 -0.07
C THR A 689 6.34 -19.93 0.29
N SER A 690 5.97 -19.99 1.58
CA SER A 690 4.76 -20.69 2.03
C SER A 690 3.50 -19.85 1.91
N GLY A 691 2.37 -20.48 1.54
CA GLY A 691 1.07 -19.80 1.34
C GLY A 691 0.40 -19.24 2.60
N ASP A 692 0.70 -19.77 3.80
CA ASP A 692 0.01 -19.45 5.06
C ASP A 692 0.94 -19.02 6.21
N ARG A 693 2.22 -18.74 5.93
CA ARG A 693 3.18 -18.26 6.94
C ARG A 693 3.55 -16.80 6.64
N PRO A 694 3.72 -15.95 7.66
CA PRO A 694 4.37 -14.65 7.47
C PRO A 694 5.68 -14.87 6.72
N ARG A 695 6.01 -13.96 5.79
CA ARG A 695 7.32 -13.94 5.14
C ARG A 695 8.38 -13.95 6.24
N SER A 696 9.05 -15.08 6.45
CA SER A 696 10.26 -15.12 7.26
C SER A 696 11.31 -14.35 6.47
N ASP A 697 11.80 -13.25 7.01
CA ASP A 697 12.88 -12.46 6.39
C ASP A 697 14.24 -13.18 6.44
N ASP A 698 14.29 -14.43 6.93
CA ASP A 698 15.37 -15.42 6.76
C ASP A 698 15.67 -15.73 5.28
N ARG A 699 16.27 -14.75 4.60
CA ARG A 699 16.91 -14.93 3.30
C ARG A 699 18.38 -15.29 3.49
N GLU A 700 18.68 -16.32 4.28
CA GLU A 700 19.94 -17.02 4.04
C GLU A 700 19.83 -17.63 2.64
N ASP A 701 20.65 -17.13 1.70
CA ASP A 701 20.79 -17.65 0.32
C ASP A 701 20.85 -19.19 0.33
N PHE A 702 19.70 -19.87 0.26
CA PHE A 702 19.63 -21.32 0.27
C PHE A 702 20.09 -21.80 -1.11
N ASN A 703 21.40 -22.04 -1.22
CA ASN A 703 22.04 -22.50 -2.46
C ASN A 703 22.48 -23.97 -2.31
N PRO A 704 21.55 -24.93 -2.33
CA PRO A 704 21.86 -26.36 -2.17
C PRO A 704 22.77 -26.88 -3.29
N PHE A 705 22.65 -26.33 -4.51
CA PHE A 705 23.49 -26.72 -5.64
C PHE A 705 24.96 -26.44 -5.38
N SER A 706 25.32 -25.25 -4.87
CA SER A 706 26.72 -24.92 -4.57
C SER A 706 27.28 -25.68 -3.36
N GLY A 707 26.41 -26.17 -2.48
CA GLY A 707 26.78 -27.03 -1.36
C GLY A 707 27.20 -28.44 -1.80
N GLU A 708 26.57 -28.95 -2.86
CA GLU A 708 26.81 -30.31 -3.38
C GLU A 708 27.77 -30.37 -4.58
N TYR A 709 27.73 -29.36 -5.46
CA TYR A 709 28.42 -29.36 -6.74
C TYR A 709 29.28 -28.10 -6.90
N ASP A 710 30.52 -28.28 -7.36
CA ASP A 710 31.38 -27.15 -7.80
C ASP A 710 31.05 -26.72 -9.25
N THR A 711 30.31 -27.54 -10.00
CA THR A 711 29.90 -27.33 -11.40
C THR A 711 28.71 -28.24 -11.67
N LEU A 712 27.62 -27.70 -12.22
CA LEU A 712 26.45 -28.49 -12.61
C LEU A 712 26.66 -29.12 -13.99
N THR A 713 26.27 -30.39 -14.08
CA THR A 713 26.27 -31.21 -15.29
C THR A 713 24.94 -31.96 -15.41
N THR A 714 24.58 -32.37 -16.62
CA THR A 714 23.27 -32.98 -16.90
C THR A 714 22.95 -34.12 -15.92
N GLY A 715 21.82 -33.99 -15.22
CA GLY A 715 21.32 -34.95 -14.25
C GLY A 715 21.78 -34.72 -12.81
N ASP A 716 22.58 -33.68 -12.53
CA ASP A 716 22.87 -33.26 -11.16
C ASP A 716 21.58 -32.69 -10.54
N SER A 717 21.23 -33.16 -9.35
CA SER A 717 19.97 -32.80 -8.68
C SER A 717 20.20 -32.50 -7.20
N VAL A 718 19.29 -31.70 -6.65
CA VAL A 718 19.17 -31.38 -5.22
C VAL A 718 17.75 -31.67 -4.75
N VAL A 719 17.60 -32.09 -3.51
CA VAL A 719 16.30 -32.39 -2.89
C VAL A 719 16.01 -31.35 -1.82
N ILE A 720 14.80 -30.83 -1.85
CA ILE A 720 14.25 -29.87 -0.88
C ILE A 720 13.17 -30.62 -0.09
N ASP A 721 13.36 -30.74 1.22
CA ASP A 721 12.42 -31.39 2.13
C ASP A 721 11.38 -30.41 2.68
N ASP A 722 10.32 -30.92 3.33
CA ASP A 722 9.27 -30.17 4.03
C ASP A 722 8.52 -29.15 3.13
N VAL A 723 8.31 -29.51 1.86
CA VAL A 723 7.59 -28.69 0.89
C VAL A 723 6.11 -29.09 0.87
N ALA A 724 5.24 -28.21 1.34
CA ALA A 724 3.80 -28.35 1.23
C ALA A 724 3.30 -28.07 -0.20
N ALA A 725 2.09 -28.56 -0.50
CA ALA A 725 1.47 -28.42 -1.80
C ALA A 725 1.43 -26.96 -2.31
N ASP A 726 1.09 -26.01 -1.44
CA ASP A 726 0.87 -24.61 -1.83
C ASP A 726 2.13 -23.74 -1.82
N ASP A 727 3.28 -24.34 -1.54
CA ASP A 727 4.53 -23.61 -1.49
C ASP A 727 5.04 -23.27 -2.89
N ARG A 728 5.75 -22.16 -3.00
CA ARG A 728 6.40 -21.76 -4.26
C ARG A 728 7.90 -21.82 -4.11
N ILE A 729 8.52 -22.65 -4.93
CA ILE A 729 9.97 -22.72 -5.09
C ILE A 729 10.35 -21.81 -6.26
N THR A 730 11.28 -20.90 -6.00
CA THR A 730 11.79 -19.95 -7.00
C THR A 730 13.30 -20.04 -7.04
N VAL A 731 13.87 -20.40 -8.19
CA VAL A 731 15.31 -20.33 -8.39
C VAL A 731 15.67 -18.93 -8.84
N MET A 732 16.44 -18.24 -8.01
CA MET A 732 16.97 -16.91 -8.20
C MET A 732 18.39 -16.99 -8.75
N LEU A 733 18.68 -16.17 -9.77
CA LEU A 733 20.02 -15.88 -10.24
C LEU A 733 20.55 -14.67 -9.48
N VAL A 734 21.56 -14.87 -8.64
CA VAL A 734 22.23 -13.84 -7.84
C VAL A 734 23.50 -13.38 -8.55
N GLN A 735 23.50 -12.14 -9.03
CA GLN A 735 24.65 -11.50 -9.65
C GLN A 735 25.21 -10.41 -8.74
N LYS A 736 26.50 -10.53 -8.40
CA LYS A 736 27.22 -9.54 -7.59
C LYS A 736 28.07 -8.66 -8.51
N GLY A 737 27.67 -7.41 -8.68
CA GLY A 737 28.45 -6.35 -9.32
C GLY A 737 29.38 -5.64 -8.32
N TYR A 738 30.16 -4.68 -8.81
CA TYR A 738 31.12 -3.94 -7.97
C TYR A 738 30.48 -3.19 -6.79
N ASN A 739 29.20 -2.77 -6.91
CA ASN A 739 28.45 -2.04 -5.87
C ASN A 739 26.96 -2.46 -5.78
N PHE A 740 26.57 -3.60 -6.35
CA PHE A 740 25.17 -4.06 -6.31
C PHE A 740 25.10 -5.59 -6.30
N THR A 741 24.06 -6.13 -5.66
CA THR A 741 23.63 -7.52 -5.84
C THR A 741 22.27 -7.47 -6.52
N SER A 742 22.14 -8.10 -7.68
CA SER A 742 20.85 -8.24 -8.36
C SER A 742 20.44 -9.70 -8.31
N SER A 743 19.26 -9.97 -7.75
CA SER A 743 18.64 -11.29 -7.73
C SER A 743 17.46 -11.29 -8.71
N LEU A 744 17.43 -12.26 -9.63
CA LEU A 744 16.36 -12.39 -10.61
C LEU A 744 15.81 -13.81 -10.61
N SER A 745 14.50 -13.98 -10.56
CA SER A 745 13.92 -15.31 -10.76
C SER A 745 14.15 -15.82 -12.18
N ILE A 746 14.68 -17.03 -12.31
CA ILE A 746 14.91 -17.72 -13.58
C ILE A 746 14.08 -18.99 -13.74
N TYR A 747 13.57 -19.55 -12.65
CA TYR A 747 12.73 -20.76 -12.67
C TYR A 747 11.76 -20.75 -11.49
N HIS A 748 10.53 -21.22 -11.71
CA HIS A 748 9.52 -21.34 -10.67
C HIS A 748 8.91 -22.72 -10.71
N PHE A 749 8.64 -23.27 -9.53
CA PHE A 749 7.92 -24.51 -9.38
C PHE A 749 6.94 -24.41 -8.20
N THR A 750 5.70 -24.80 -8.44
CA THR A 750 4.67 -24.92 -7.41
C THR A 750 4.20 -26.37 -7.39
N PRO A 751 4.33 -27.09 -6.27
CA PRO A 751 3.92 -28.49 -6.18
C PRO A 751 2.44 -28.71 -6.52
N ALA A 752 1.55 -27.88 -5.95
CA ALA A 752 0.13 -27.89 -6.23
C ALA A 752 -0.11 -27.48 -7.68
N PRO A 753 -0.73 -28.34 -8.50
CA PRO A 753 -0.97 -28.06 -9.90
C PRO A 753 -2.17 -27.12 -10.09
N ARG A 754 -2.22 -25.99 -9.36
CA ARG A 754 -3.30 -24.99 -9.45
C ARG A 754 -3.44 -24.50 -10.89
N ARG A 755 -4.67 -24.39 -11.40
CA ARG A 755 -4.99 -23.96 -12.77
C ARG A 755 -4.35 -24.80 -13.90
N THR A 756 -3.86 -26.01 -13.62
CA THR A 756 -3.36 -26.91 -14.67
C THR A 756 -4.47 -27.53 -15.51
N PHE A 757 -5.74 -27.33 -15.16
CA PHE A 757 -6.85 -27.59 -16.05
C PHE A 757 -7.53 -26.28 -16.41
N THR A 758 -7.82 -26.11 -17.70
CA THR A 758 -8.78 -25.11 -18.16
C THR A 758 -10.06 -25.83 -18.53
N LEU A 759 -11.16 -25.42 -17.93
CA LEU A 759 -12.50 -25.90 -18.26
C LEU A 759 -13.09 -24.96 -19.31
N GLU A 760 -13.36 -25.50 -20.50
CA GLU A 760 -13.83 -24.75 -21.66
C GLU A 760 -15.26 -25.16 -22.01
N ASP A 761 -16.19 -24.20 -21.97
CA ASP A 761 -17.54 -24.37 -22.48
C ASP A 761 -17.53 -24.37 -24.02
N ARG A 762 -17.80 -25.53 -24.61
CA ARG A 762 -17.90 -25.71 -26.06
C ARG A 762 -19.33 -26.06 -26.45
N ALA A 763 -19.71 -25.82 -27.71
CA ALA A 763 -21.06 -26.11 -28.22
C ALA A 763 -21.56 -27.56 -28.02
N ASN A 764 -20.65 -28.51 -27.75
CA ASN A 764 -20.99 -29.92 -27.51
C ASN A 764 -20.94 -30.33 -26.03
N GLY A 765 -20.59 -29.44 -25.12
CA GLY A 765 -20.41 -29.68 -23.69
C GLY A 765 -19.10 -29.11 -23.15
N LEU A 766 -18.92 -29.19 -21.84
CA LEU A 766 -17.73 -28.79 -21.11
C LEU A 766 -16.56 -29.76 -21.41
N VAL A 767 -15.39 -29.19 -21.65
CA VAL A 767 -14.15 -29.94 -21.90
C VAL A 767 -13.08 -29.46 -20.93
N ALA A 768 -12.46 -30.39 -20.20
CA ALA A 768 -11.27 -30.11 -19.41
C ALA A 768 -10.03 -30.28 -20.31
N VAL A 769 -9.20 -29.26 -20.41
CA VAL A 769 -7.92 -29.27 -21.14
C VAL A 769 -6.79 -29.17 -20.15
N TYR A 770 -5.85 -30.11 -20.19
CA TYR A 770 -4.66 -30.06 -19.35
C TYR A 770 -3.67 -29.00 -19.90
N ARG A 771 -3.34 -28.00 -19.08
CA ARG A 771 -2.43 -26.88 -19.38
C ARG A 771 -1.17 -26.90 -18.52
N GLY A 772 -0.95 -27.95 -17.73
CA GLY A 772 0.30 -28.10 -16.98
C GLY A 772 1.51 -28.09 -17.91
N GLU A 773 2.59 -27.47 -17.43
CA GLU A 773 3.89 -27.46 -18.09
C GLU A 773 4.62 -28.81 -17.94
N ASP A 774 4.26 -29.58 -16.90
CA ASP A 774 4.82 -30.91 -16.59
C ASP A 774 3.85 -32.05 -16.93
N ASP A 775 4.40 -33.21 -17.31
CA ASP A 775 3.61 -34.45 -17.45
C ASP A 775 3.20 -35.00 -16.08
N ARG A 776 1.92 -35.35 -15.89
CA ARG A 776 1.42 -35.87 -14.59
C ARG A 776 0.57 -37.14 -14.71
N ASP A 777 0.55 -37.95 -13.66
CA ASP A 777 -0.29 -39.16 -13.60
C ASP A 777 -1.77 -38.77 -13.64
N ALA A 778 -2.54 -39.37 -14.55
CA ALA A 778 -3.96 -39.03 -14.71
C ALA A 778 -4.80 -39.47 -13.50
N GLY A 779 -4.36 -40.49 -12.76
CA GLY A 779 -4.99 -40.97 -11.53
C GLY A 779 -4.74 -40.07 -10.31
N ALA A 780 -3.86 -39.08 -10.43
CA ALA A 780 -3.65 -38.06 -9.41
C ALA A 780 -4.78 -37.02 -9.35
N PHE A 781 -5.74 -37.05 -10.28
CA PHE A 781 -6.82 -36.06 -10.37
C PHE A 781 -8.20 -36.71 -10.33
N GLU A 782 -9.14 -36.07 -9.64
CA GLU A 782 -10.55 -36.44 -9.60
C GLU A 782 -11.42 -35.25 -10.03
N PHE A 783 -12.29 -35.47 -11.01
CA PHE A 783 -13.29 -34.48 -11.43
C PHE A 783 -14.58 -34.67 -10.64
N ARG A 784 -15.13 -33.58 -10.12
CA ARG A 784 -16.38 -33.52 -9.37
C ARG A 784 -17.37 -32.55 -10.00
N VAL A 785 -18.64 -32.87 -9.85
CA VAL A 785 -19.78 -32.09 -10.34
C VAL A 785 -20.72 -31.90 -9.15
N ASP A 786 -20.95 -30.65 -8.75
CA ASP A 786 -21.72 -30.27 -7.55
C ASP A 786 -21.27 -31.03 -6.28
N GLY A 787 -19.96 -31.22 -6.13
CA GLY A 787 -19.33 -31.94 -5.01
C GLY A 787 -19.39 -33.47 -5.08
N GLU A 788 -19.99 -34.08 -6.10
CA GLU A 788 -19.99 -35.54 -6.32
C GLU A 788 -19.00 -35.96 -7.43
N PRO A 789 -18.29 -37.10 -7.31
CA PRO A 789 -17.40 -37.58 -8.37
C PRO A 789 -18.11 -37.76 -9.72
N SER A 790 -17.53 -37.19 -10.77
CA SER A 790 -18.03 -37.26 -12.15
C SER A 790 -18.01 -38.70 -12.71
N ASP A 791 -18.92 -38.98 -13.64
CA ASP A 791 -18.96 -40.22 -14.42
C ASP A 791 -17.75 -40.38 -15.37
N VAL A 792 -17.03 -39.28 -15.65
CA VAL A 792 -15.84 -39.26 -16.50
C VAL A 792 -14.65 -38.76 -15.70
N GLN A 793 -13.64 -39.61 -15.53
CA GLN A 793 -12.40 -39.27 -14.82
C GLN A 793 -11.20 -39.22 -15.78
N PRO A 794 -10.14 -38.45 -15.49
CA PRO A 794 -8.93 -38.41 -16.32
C PRO A 794 -8.31 -39.80 -16.53
N ALA A 795 -8.24 -40.60 -15.46
CA ALA A 795 -7.71 -41.96 -15.47
C ALA A 795 -8.50 -42.96 -16.34
N ASP A 796 -9.73 -42.62 -16.75
CA ASP A 796 -10.50 -43.46 -17.69
C ASP A 796 -9.97 -43.33 -19.14
N ARG A 797 -9.26 -42.23 -19.44
CA ARG A 797 -8.81 -41.86 -20.79
C ARG A 797 -7.31 -41.94 -20.96
N TYR A 798 -6.55 -41.47 -19.97
CA TYR A 798 -5.10 -41.36 -20.03
C TYR A 798 -4.47 -42.08 -18.83
N ASP A 799 -3.25 -42.59 -19.01
CA ASP A 799 -2.40 -43.03 -17.90
C ASP A 799 -1.54 -41.84 -17.41
N THR A 800 -1.11 -40.97 -18.33
CA THR A 800 -0.32 -39.74 -18.09
C THR A 800 -0.94 -38.61 -18.90
N LEU A 801 -1.13 -37.45 -18.27
CA LEU A 801 -1.58 -36.21 -18.88
C LEU A 801 -0.38 -35.42 -19.37
N THR A 802 -0.47 -34.97 -20.61
CA THR A 802 0.49 -34.10 -21.31
C THR A 802 -0.21 -32.81 -21.74
N THR A 803 0.54 -31.72 -21.93
CA THR A 803 -0.04 -30.43 -22.31
C THR A 803 -0.97 -30.55 -23.53
N ASP A 804 -2.13 -29.91 -23.45
CA ASP A 804 -3.25 -29.93 -24.40
C ASP A 804 -4.04 -31.26 -24.47
N ASP A 805 -3.85 -32.21 -23.54
CA ASP A 805 -4.74 -33.37 -23.44
C ASP A 805 -6.17 -32.96 -23.05
N GLU A 806 -7.16 -33.42 -23.83
CA GLU A 806 -8.56 -33.05 -23.67
C GLU A 806 -9.42 -34.19 -23.10
N ILE A 807 -10.30 -33.86 -22.15
CA ILE A 807 -11.27 -34.75 -21.53
C ILE A 807 -12.67 -34.13 -21.63
N GLU A 808 -13.54 -34.75 -22.43
CA GLU A 808 -14.93 -34.33 -22.60
C GLU A 808 -15.78 -34.78 -21.40
N LEU A 809 -16.31 -33.82 -20.64
CA LEU A 809 -17.12 -34.07 -19.43
C LEU A 809 -18.61 -34.22 -19.74
N GLY A 810 -19.07 -33.58 -20.82
CA GLY A 810 -20.47 -33.64 -21.25
C GLY A 810 -21.19 -32.31 -21.09
N ARG A 811 -22.52 -32.32 -21.13
CA ARG A 811 -23.34 -31.11 -20.99
C ARG A 811 -23.92 -31.06 -19.58
N PHE A 812 -23.79 -29.90 -18.97
CA PHE A 812 -24.34 -29.58 -17.67
C PHE A 812 -25.37 -28.45 -17.80
N ASP A 813 -26.21 -28.29 -16.79
CA ASP A 813 -27.14 -27.17 -16.70
C ASP A 813 -26.36 -25.92 -16.23
N ALA A 814 -26.85 -24.71 -16.57
CA ALA A 814 -26.21 -23.47 -16.12
C ALA A 814 -26.21 -23.39 -14.58
N GLY A 815 -25.11 -22.93 -14.01
CA GLY A 815 -24.89 -22.88 -12.55
C GLY A 815 -24.34 -24.17 -11.94
N THR A 816 -24.18 -25.25 -12.72
CA THR A 816 -23.46 -26.45 -12.23
C THR A 816 -22.00 -26.11 -11.95
N GLU A 817 -21.54 -26.49 -10.76
CA GLU A 817 -20.14 -26.32 -10.35
C GLU A 817 -19.35 -27.58 -10.71
N VAL A 818 -18.26 -27.40 -11.44
CA VAL A 818 -17.33 -28.47 -11.81
C VAL A 818 -15.98 -28.18 -11.16
N THR A 819 -15.59 -29.05 -10.25
CA THR A 819 -14.34 -28.93 -9.49
C THR A 819 -13.37 -30.01 -9.92
N VAL A 820 -12.11 -29.65 -10.11
CA VAL A 820 -11.01 -30.59 -10.29
C VAL A 820 -10.22 -30.66 -9.00
N GLU A 821 -10.13 -31.83 -8.39
CA GLU A 821 -9.33 -32.09 -7.21
C GLU A 821 -8.04 -32.83 -7.59
N TRP A 822 -6.93 -32.44 -6.98
CA TRP A 822 -5.69 -33.20 -6.95
C TRP A 822 -5.68 -34.09 -5.72
N VAL A 823 -5.72 -35.40 -5.94
CA VAL A 823 -5.94 -36.45 -4.93
C VAL A 823 -4.69 -37.27 -4.62
N ALA A 824 -3.53 -36.86 -5.14
CA ALA A 824 -2.25 -37.47 -4.79
C ALA A 824 -1.85 -37.25 -3.31
N PRO A 825 -1.99 -36.05 -2.72
CA PRO A 825 -1.81 -35.87 -1.28
C PRO A 825 -2.92 -36.53 -0.45
N ASP A 826 -2.65 -36.80 0.83
CA ASP A 826 -3.61 -37.42 1.77
C ASP A 826 -4.89 -36.57 1.95
N ASP A 827 -4.75 -35.24 1.90
CA ASP A 827 -5.84 -34.28 1.87
C ASP A 827 -5.96 -33.70 0.43
N PRO A 828 -7.08 -33.91 -0.29
CA PRO A 828 -7.25 -33.42 -1.65
C PRO A 828 -7.20 -31.89 -1.74
N TYR A 829 -6.56 -31.38 -2.78
CA TYR A 829 -6.49 -29.95 -3.07
C TYR A 829 -7.35 -29.60 -4.28
N GLU A 830 -8.12 -28.52 -4.20
CA GLU A 830 -8.81 -27.98 -5.37
C GLU A 830 -7.80 -27.36 -6.34
N VAL A 831 -7.80 -27.85 -7.58
CA VAL A 831 -6.93 -27.40 -8.67
C VAL A 831 -7.55 -26.24 -9.42
N THR A 832 -8.83 -26.39 -9.75
CA THR A 832 -9.66 -25.38 -10.40
C THR A 832 -11.11 -25.71 -10.13
N ASP A 833 -11.91 -24.66 -10.01
CA ASP A 833 -13.36 -24.70 -10.11
C ASP A 833 -13.80 -24.07 -11.45
N HIS A 834 -15.00 -24.42 -11.91
CA HIS A 834 -15.65 -23.78 -13.04
C HIS A 834 -17.16 -23.87 -12.85
N VAL A 835 -17.83 -22.73 -12.94
CA VAL A 835 -19.29 -22.68 -12.99
C VAL A 835 -19.72 -22.61 -14.44
N VAL A 836 -20.56 -23.56 -14.87
CA VAL A 836 -21.06 -23.61 -16.24
C VAL A 836 -21.97 -22.40 -16.47
N LEU A 837 -21.53 -21.49 -17.35
CA LEU A 837 -22.24 -20.25 -17.63
C LEU A 837 -23.44 -20.50 -18.56
N PRO A 838 -24.53 -19.73 -18.43
CA PRO A 838 -25.62 -19.77 -19.39
C PRO A 838 -25.19 -19.23 -20.76
N ASP A 839 -25.61 -19.89 -21.85
CA ASP A 839 -25.39 -19.40 -23.23
C ASP A 839 -26.51 -18.41 -23.58
N ALA A 840 -26.31 -17.13 -23.26
CA ALA A 840 -27.29 -16.06 -23.49
C ALA A 840 -26.66 -14.81 -24.12
N ASP A 841 -27.36 -14.27 -25.13
CA ASP A 841 -27.03 -13.01 -25.79
C ASP A 841 -27.83 -11.88 -25.14
N PHE A 842 -27.20 -10.71 -24.95
CA PHE A 842 -27.84 -9.50 -24.45
C PHE A 842 -27.61 -8.33 -25.40
N ASP A 843 -28.66 -7.58 -25.70
CA ASP A 843 -28.59 -6.30 -26.40
C ASP A 843 -28.56 -5.18 -25.34
N ILE A 844 -27.54 -4.32 -25.39
CA ILE A 844 -27.33 -3.22 -24.43
C ILE A 844 -27.49 -1.90 -25.20
N GLU A 845 -28.38 -1.02 -24.74
CA GLU A 845 -28.52 0.34 -25.30
C GLU A 845 -28.40 1.37 -24.18
N TYR A 846 -27.52 2.36 -24.36
CA TYR A 846 -27.46 3.55 -23.53
C TYR A 846 -28.24 4.70 -24.20
N ASP A 847 -29.24 5.24 -23.48
CA ASP A 847 -29.96 6.45 -23.86
C ASP A 847 -29.38 7.64 -23.07
N ALA A 848 -28.62 8.48 -23.76
CA ALA A 848 -27.99 9.66 -23.15
C ALA A 848 -28.99 10.81 -22.85
N GLU A 849 -30.18 10.83 -23.46
CA GLU A 849 -31.20 11.85 -23.14
C GLU A 849 -31.93 11.51 -21.84
N GLU A 850 -32.13 10.22 -21.57
CA GLU A 850 -32.80 9.71 -20.36
C GLU A 850 -31.80 9.20 -19.31
N GLU A 851 -30.49 9.21 -19.59
CA GLU A 851 -29.41 8.70 -18.74
C GLU A 851 -29.63 7.25 -18.26
N THR A 852 -30.19 6.40 -19.13
CA THR A 852 -30.50 5.01 -18.78
C THR A 852 -29.81 4.00 -19.68
N VAL A 853 -29.38 2.88 -19.10
CA VAL A 853 -28.94 1.69 -19.82
C VAL A 853 -30.08 0.68 -19.81
N THR A 854 -30.54 0.29 -20.99
CA THR A 854 -31.49 -0.81 -21.15
C THR A 854 -30.75 -2.05 -21.62
N VAL A 855 -30.94 -3.16 -20.91
CA VAL A 855 -30.41 -4.48 -21.26
C VAL A 855 -31.59 -5.39 -21.60
N GLU A 856 -31.63 -5.90 -22.83
CA GLU A 856 -32.60 -6.90 -23.31
C GLU A 856 -31.94 -8.27 -23.44
N HIS A 857 -32.60 -9.34 -22.97
CA HIS A 857 -32.19 -10.70 -23.30
C HIS A 857 -32.51 -10.99 -24.76
N ALA A 858 -31.48 -10.97 -25.61
CA ALA A 858 -31.60 -11.07 -27.06
C ALA A 858 -31.81 -12.53 -27.53
N GLY A 859 -31.53 -13.53 -26.69
CA GLY A 859 -31.75 -14.95 -26.98
C GLY A 859 -30.80 -15.87 -26.20
N GLY A 860 -31.00 -17.18 -26.31
CA GLY A 860 -30.20 -18.18 -25.60
C GLY A 860 -30.97 -18.88 -24.48
N ASP A 861 -30.25 -19.31 -23.44
CA ASP A 861 -30.77 -20.02 -22.27
C ASP A 861 -31.62 -19.12 -21.35
N GLU A 862 -32.62 -19.71 -20.68
CA GLU A 862 -33.39 -19.05 -19.63
C GLU A 862 -32.56 -19.05 -18.34
N ILE A 863 -32.44 -17.91 -17.66
CA ILE A 863 -31.57 -17.72 -16.49
C ILE A 863 -32.43 -17.32 -15.29
N ASP A 864 -32.14 -17.84 -14.09
CA ASP A 864 -32.80 -17.34 -12.87
C ASP A 864 -32.41 -15.87 -12.65
N ALA A 865 -33.39 -15.02 -12.38
CA ALA A 865 -33.14 -13.59 -12.22
C ALA A 865 -32.30 -13.26 -10.97
N ALA A 866 -32.30 -14.14 -9.96
CA ALA A 866 -31.48 -14.01 -8.77
C ALA A 866 -29.98 -14.22 -9.06
N ASP A 867 -29.66 -14.99 -10.11
CA ASP A 867 -28.28 -15.30 -10.48
C ASP A 867 -27.74 -14.33 -11.54
N LEU A 868 -28.53 -13.35 -12.00
CA LEU A 868 -28.18 -12.43 -13.09
C LEU A 868 -28.16 -10.98 -12.62
N GLY A 869 -27.06 -10.27 -12.89
CA GLY A 869 -26.91 -8.86 -12.55
C GLY A 869 -26.31 -8.04 -13.70
N VAL A 870 -26.38 -6.71 -13.59
CA VAL A 870 -25.81 -5.77 -14.57
C VAL A 870 -24.99 -4.70 -13.86
N VAL A 871 -23.75 -4.54 -14.27
CA VAL A 871 -22.76 -3.57 -13.77
C VAL A 871 -22.60 -2.47 -14.82
N VAL A 872 -22.50 -1.21 -14.39
CA VAL A 872 -22.28 -0.05 -15.27
C VAL A 872 -21.11 0.76 -14.72
N GLU A 873 -19.98 0.75 -15.41
CA GLU A 873 -18.78 1.50 -15.02
C GLU A 873 -18.76 2.89 -15.66
N PRO A 874 -18.26 3.94 -14.97
CA PRO A 874 -17.71 3.96 -13.60
C PRO A 874 -18.79 4.11 -12.51
N SER A 875 -20.06 4.07 -12.91
CA SER A 875 -21.24 4.46 -12.12
C SER A 875 -21.56 3.54 -10.94
N GLY A 876 -21.11 2.28 -10.98
CA GLY A 876 -21.24 1.32 -9.90
C GLY A 876 -20.42 0.06 -10.18
N LEU A 877 -19.72 -0.43 -9.17
CA LEU A 877 -18.97 -1.70 -9.21
C LEU A 877 -19.83 -2.90 -8.76
N GLU A 878 -21.05 -2.64 -8.29
CA GLU A 878 -21.98 -3.64 -7.76
C GLU A 878 -23.05 -4.01 -8.81
N PRO A 879 -23.35 -5.30 -9.00
CA PRO A 879 -24.30 -5.76 -10.01
C PRO A 879 -25.75 -5.48 -9.60
N ARG A 880 -26.50 -4.77 -10.44
CA ARG A 880 -27.94 -4.54 -10.25
C ARG A 880 -28.75 -5.74 -10.76
N GLY A 881 -29.62 -6.28 -9.92
CA GLY A 881 -30.45 -7.45 -10.24
C GLY A 881 -31.63 -7.16 -11.18
N TRP A 882 -32.26 -8.23 -11.67
CA TRP A 882 -33.45 -8.18 -12.54
C TRP A 882 -34.76 -8.26 -11.71
N GLU A 883 -35.03 -7.23 -10.91
CA GLU A 883 -36.04 -7.28 -9.84
C GLU A 883 -37.50 -7.54 -10.28
N GLU A 884 -37.81 -7.32 -11.55
CA GLU A 884 -39.18 -7.50 -12.07
C GLU A 884 -39.50 -8.96 -12.46
N GLN A 885 -38.51 -9.86 -12.42
CA GLN A 885 -38.60 -11.19 -13.02
C GLN A 885 -38.10 -12.27 -12.06
N GLU A 886 -38.70 -13.46 -12.09
CA GLU A 886 -38.16 -14.66 -11.40
C GLU A 886 -37.21 -15.45 -12.33
N THR A 887 -37.35 -15.28 -13.64
CA THR A 887 -36.53 -15.94 -14.67
C THR A 887 -36.44 -14.99 -15.84
N VAL A 888 -35.24 -14.74 -16.33
CA VAL A 888 -34.95 -13.88 -17.48
C VAL A 888 -34.89 -14.72 -18.74
N SER A 889 -35.74 -14.38 -19.70
CA SER A 889 -35.90 -15.09 -20.97
C SER A 889 -35.85 -14.13 -22.16
N LYS A 890 -35.72 -14.66 -23.36
CA LYS A 890 -35.66 -13.86 -24.60
C LYS A 890 -36.79 -12.82 -24.69
N GLY A 891 -36.40 -11.55 -24.82
CA GLY A 891 -37.27 -10.39 -24.95
C GLY A 891 -37.63 -9.73 -23.62
N ASP A 892 -37.15 -10.26 -22.51
CA ASP A 892 -37.23 -9.59 -21.23
C ASP A 892 -36.15 -8.50 -21.11
N THR A 893 -36.48 -7.41 -20.44
CA THR A 893 -35.62 -6.22 -20.36
C THR A 893 -35.46 -5.76 -18.93
N THR A 894 -34.29 -5.22 -18.59
CA THR A 894 -34.08 -4.41 -17.38
C THR A 894 -33.53 -3.04 -17.80
N THR A 895 -33.87 -2.00 -17.06
CA THR A 895 -33.41 -0.63 -17.31
C THR A 895 -32.77 -0.10 -16.04
N ILE A 896 -31.59 0.51 -16.20
CA ILE A 896 -30.71 0.95 -15.12
C ILE A 896 -30.39 2.41 -15.34
N ASP A 897 -30.77 3.24 -14.38
CA ASP A 897 -30.37 4.64 -14.37
C ASP A 897 -28.87 4.77 -14.07
N VAL A 898 -28.17 5.51 -14.93
CA VAL A 898 -26.72 5.76 -14.87
C VAL A 898 -26.48 7.04 -14.08
N ASP A 899 -26.59 6.94 -12.77
CA ASP A 899 -26.46 8.07 -11.86
C ASP A 899 -24.99 8.38 -11.51
N SER A 900 -24.18 8.74 -12.50
CA SER A 900 -22.79 9.18 -12.28
C SER A 900 -22.49 10.50 -12.95
N ASP A 901 -21.65 11.33 -12.30
CA ASP A 901 -21.12 12.59 -12.87
C ASP A 901 -20.13 12.37 -14.04
N ARG A 902 -20.05 11.14 -14.53
CA ARG A 902 -19.23 10.67 -15.65
C ARG A 902 -20.11 9.77 -16.50
N GLU A 903 -20.03 9.91 -17.82
CA GLU A 903 -20.75 9.04 -18.76
C GLU A 903 -20.32 7.57 -18.58
N PRO A 904 -21.25 6.62 -18.73
CA PRO A 904 -20.92 5.21 -18.61
C PRO A 904 -19.93 4.84 -19.70
N GLN A 905 -18.85 4.17 -19.33
CA GLN A 905 -17.81 3.73 -20.27
C GLN A 905 -18.02 2.26 -20.65
N MET A 906 -18.61 1.47 -19.76
CA MET A 906 -18.85 0.06 -19.97
C MET A 906 -20.10 -0.40 -19.22
N VAL A 907 -20.85 -1.29 -19.85
CA VAL A 907 -21.93 -2.06 -19.23
C VAL A 907 -21.57 -3.53 -19.32
N ALA A 908 -21.67 -4.27 -18.23
CA ALA A 908 -21.43 -5.70 -18.18
C ALA A 908 -22.63 -6.43 -17.54
N VAL A 909 -23.05 -7.54 -18.13
CA VAL A 909 -24.02 -8.47 -17.54
C VAL A 909 -23.23 -9.59 -16.87
N VAL A 910 -23.50 -9.84 -15.59
CA VAL A 910 -22.79 -10.81 -14.76
C VAL A 910 -23.72 -11.93 -14.26
N PHE A 911 -23.18 -13.13 -14.12
CA PHE A 911 -23.82 -14.31 -13.53
C PHE A 911 -23.13 -14.66 -12.19
N GLY A 912 -23.91 -15.01 -11.17
CA GLY A 912 -23.39 -15.41 -9.85
C GLY A 912 -22.46 -14.37 -9.21
N GLU A 913 -22.82 -13.10 -9.29
CA GLU A 913 -22.13 -11.93 -8.72
C GLU A 913 -20.79 -11.53 -9.34
N ARG A 914 -20.11 -12.40 -10.11
CA ARG A 914 -18.73 -12.14 -10.58
C ARG A 914 -18.43 -12.53 -12.03
N GLN A 915 -19.20 -13.42 -12.65
CA GLN A 915 -18.87 -13.96 -13.97
C GLN A 915 -19.50 -13.14 -15.09
N THR A 916 -18.71 -12.37 -15.84
CA THR A 916 -19.25 -11.55 -16.95
C THR A 916 -19.66 -12.44 -18.13
N ILE A 917 -20.95 -12.42 -18.50
CA ILE A 917 -21.49 -13.18 -19.63
C ILE A 917 -21.72 -12.30 -20.88
N SER A 918 -21.86 -10.98 -20.72
CA SER A 918 -21.89 -10.02 -21.83
C SER A 918 -21.32 -8.68 -21.38
N HIS A 919 -20.70 -7.92 -22.30
CA HIS A 919 -20.31 -6.54 -22.03
C HIS A 919 -20.38 -5.70 -23.30
N GLU A 920 -20.64 -4.40 -23.13
CA GLU A 920 -20.60 -3.41 -24.19
C GLU A 920 -19.85 -2.18 -23.71
N ARG A 921 -18.92 -1.69 -24.53
CA ARG A 921 -18.32 -0.37 -24.34
C ARG A 921 -19.20 0.67 -24.98
N ILE A 922 -19.51 1.72 -24.22
CA ILE A 922 -20.21 2.89 -24.73
C ILE A 922 -19.13 3.83 -25.28
N ASP A 923 -19.04 3.95 -26.60
CA ASP A 923 -18.13 4.90 -27.26
C ASP A 923 -18.70 6.34 -27.17
N GLU A 924 -17.83 7.32 -26.86
CA GLU A 924 -18.12 8.78 -26.86
C GLU A 924 -18.69 9.32 -28.19
#